data_AF-Q6PCC8-F1
#
_entry.id   AF-Q6PCC8-F1
#
_cell.length_a   1.000
_cell.length_b   1.000
_cell.length_c   1.000
_cell.angle_alpha   90.00
_cell.angle_beta   90.00
_cell.angle_gamma   90.00
#
_symmetry.space_group_name_H-M   'P 1'
#
loop_
_entity.id
_entity.type
_entity.pdbx_description
1 polymer ?
#
loop_
_entity_poly.entity_id
_entity_poly.type
_entity_poly.pdbx_seq_one_letter_code
_entity_poly.pdbx_strand_id
1 'polypeptide(L)'
;MAAVYSGISLKLKSKTTSWEDKLKLAHFAWISHQCFLPNKEQVLLDWARQSLVAFYKKKLELKEDIVERLWIYIDNILHSRKLQNLLKNGKTINLQISLVKIINERVAEFSLSGSQRNICAVLRCCQGILSTPALAVIYTAKQELMVALLSQLCWSACRQPEGAVVAQLFEVIHLALGHYLLILQQQVNPRRAFGDVTAHLLQPCLVLRHLLSGGTWTQAGQGQLRQVLSRDIRSQIEAMFRGGIFQPELLSSYKEGLLDQQQGDVKTGAMKNLLAPMDTVLNRLVDAGYCAASLHTSVVANSVALLYKLFLDSYFKEGNQLLYFQVLPRLFGCLKISHLQEEQSKALSTSDWTTELLVVEQLLNSVANNNIYNIAADRIRHEEAQFRFYRHVAELLINHAQAPIPAWFRCLKTLISLNHLILEPDLDDLLASAWIDAEVTEFRTKKAQEALIRTVFQTYAKLRQVPRLFEEVLGVICRPAAEALRQPVLASGPSTVLSACLLELPPSQILDTWSLVLEKFQSLVLPYLQSDADMALKSLSLSLLLHCIMFNMRSLDSSTPLPIVRRTQCMMERMMRELVQPLLALLPDTPGPEPELWLQKVSDSVLLLSYTWAQVDAMFSLNCSQYHSMSGPLIGVALEISNLPSLLPGVKTQHWKKIEKFTAQFSSLGTYCLEQLYLQKMKRTLMQTSFRSEGAIQSLRCDAAFIIGSGRKSLNQRTTASWDGQVGMVSGLTYPVAHWHLIVSNLTILISYLCPDDVGYLASVLLRTLPMGKAQEVSIDEEAYITLEKISKAFLHSPLFPEMQSLHSAFLTCVTTSCSSILCSGAQRDSGLVSQQLPWLFEKDHMVVGHWENRFAKAGPEGIEPRGEIAQNLLSLVKSDFPIQLEGGQLESILGLLEVISALQLDSLLPPYHVHYFLVLLSMAVTKLGCSCSSSLALKFLTTCYQLLGYLQKKKK
;
A
#
# COMPACT_ATOMS: atom_id res chain seq x y z
N MET A 1 -59.63 39.99 34.86
CA MET A 1 -58.55 39.60 33.92
C MET A 1 -58.90 39.76 32.43
N ALA A 2 -60.17 39.86 32.01
CA ALA A 2 -60.55 40.02 30.59
C ALA A 2 -60.15 41.36 29.93
N ALA A 3 -59.97 42.44 30.71
CA ALA A 3 -59.66 43.78 30.18
C ALA A 3 -58.22 43.96 29.65
N VAL A 4 -57.25 43.16 30.12
CA VAL A 4 -55.86 43.22 29.66
C VAL A 4 -55.72 42.68 28.23
N TYR A 5 -56.61 41.77 27.83
CA TYR A 5 -56.57 41.04 26.56
C TYR A 5 -57.62 41.49 25.52
N SER A 6 -58.41 42.53 25.79
CA SER A 6 -59.28 43.17 24.80
C SER A 6 -58.49 44.16 23.92
N GLY A 7 -58.87 44.29 22.64
CA GLY A 7 -58.24 45.25 21.71
C GLY A 7 -56.80 44.90 21.28
N ILE A 8 -56.43 43.62 21.20
CA ILE A 8 -55.07 43.16 20.87
C ILE A 8 -54.56 43.78 19.56
N SER A 9 -55.38 43.84 18.50
CA SER A 9 -54.98 44.45 17.22
C SER A 9 -54.64 45.94 17.33
N LEU A 10 -55.32 46.67 18.21
CA LEU A 10 -55.04 48.09 18.51
C LEU A 10 -53.81 48.24 19.41
N LYS A 11 -53.65 47.37 20.42
CA LYS A 11 -52.48 47.35 21.32
C LYS A 11 -51.17 47.00 20.61
N LEU A 12 -51.22 46.10 19.63
CA LEU A 12 -50.07 45.78 18.77
C LEU A 12 -49.63 46.96 17.89
N LYS A 13 -50.58 47.82 17.48
CA LYS A 13 -50.34 49.04 16.68
C LYS A 13 -50.06 50.29 17.52
N SER A 14 -50.41 50.29 18.80
CA SER A 14 -50.27 51.45 19.69
C SER A 14 -48.81 51.81 19.94
N LYS A 15 -48.50 53.11 19.98
CA LYS A 15 -47.18 53.61 20.40
C LYS A 15 -46.97 53.58 21.92
N THR A 16 -48.05 53.48 22.70
CA THR A 16 -48.01 53.53 24.18
C THR A 16 -47.72 52.19 24.84
N THR A 17 -47.87 51.08 24.11
CA THR A 17 -47.62 49.73 24.63
C THR A 17 -46.15 49.36 24.47
N SER A 18 -45.53 48.85 25.54
CA SER A 18 -44.15 48.39 25.51
C SER A 18 -43.97 47.24 24.51
N TRP A 19 -42.79 47.13 23.90
CA TRP A 19 -42.51 46.06 22.93
C TRP A 19 -42.49 44.65 23.54
N GLU A 20 -42.11 44.54 24.81
CA GLU A 20 -42.17 43.28 25.55
C GLU A 20 -43.62 42.83 25.74
N ASP A 21 -44.52 43.75 26.07
CA ASP A 21 -45.95 43.45 26.22
C ASP A 21 -46.58 43.15 24.87
N LYS A 22 -46.17 43.83 23.79
CA LYS A 22 -46.62 43.50 22.42
C LYS A 22 -46.25 42.06 22.02
N LEU A 23 -45.03 41.62 22.30
CA LEU A 23 -44.59 40.25 22.02
C LEU A 23 -45.36 39.22 22.86
N LYS A 24 -45.57 39.48 24.16
CA LYS A 24 -46.37 38.62 25.04
C LYS A 24 -47.82 38.52 24.56
N LEU A 25 -48.42 39.65 24.17
CA LEU A 25 -49.79 39.70 23.63
C LEU A 25 -49.89 38.97 22.28
N ALA A 26 -48.90 39.11 21.40
CA ALA A 26 -48.86 38.42 20.11
C ALA A 26 -48.68 36.90 20.27
N HIS A 27 -47.87 36.46 21.24
CA HIS A 27 -47.69 35.04 21.58
C HIS A 27 -48.96 34.44 22.19
N PHE A 28 -49.57 35.13 23.15
CA PHE A 28 -50.86 34.75 23.72
C PHE A 28 -51.95 34.66 22.64
N ALA A 29 -52.00 35.66 21.74
CA ALA A 29 -52.95 35.65 20.63
C ALA A 29 -52.75 34.43 19.74
N TRP A 30 -51.51 34.05 19.39
CA TRP A 30 -51.23 32.88 18.54
C TRP A 30 -51.76 31.56 19.14
N ILE A 31 -51.50 31.33 20.43
CA ILE A 31 -51.81 30.08 21.16
C ILE A 31 -53.28 30.00 21.57
N SER A 32 -53.86 31.09 22.06
CA SER A 32 -55.20 31.07 22.64
C SER A 32 -56.29 30.91 21.60
N HIS A 33 -57.16 29.91 21.75
CA HIS A 33 -58.37 29.72 20.92
C HIS A 33 -59.47 30.75 21.23
N GLN A 34 -59.39 31.42 22.39
CA GLN A 34 -60.38 32.40 22.86
C GLN A 34 -60.16 33.82 22.28
N CYS A 35 -59.03 34.03 21.59
CA CYS A 35 -58.73 35.30 20.92
C CYS A 35 -59.27 35.29 19.49
N PHE A 36 -60.29 36.11 19.23
CA PHE A 36 -60.90 36.30 17.91
C PHE A 36 -60.26 37.49 17.17
N LEU A 37 -59.53 37.18 16.10
CA LEU A 37 -58.98 38.15 15.15
C LEU A 37 -59.37 37.68 13.74
N PRO A 38 -59.89 38.56 12.85
CA PRO A 38 -60.14 38.20 11.46
C PRO A 38 -58.81 37.88 10.77
N ASN A 39 -58.72 36.74 10.08
CA ASN A 39 -57.47 36.20 9.50
C ASN A 39 -56.30 36.22 10.49
N LYS A 40 -56.57 35.76 11.72
CA LYS A 40 -55.68 35.77 12.88
C LYS A 40 -54.23 35.41 12.55
N GLU A 41 -54.02 34.30 11.86
CA GLU A 41 -52.68 33.81 11.53
C GLU A 41 -51.92 34.76 10.61
N GLN A 42 -52.59 35.33 9.59
CA GLN A 42 -52.02 36.29 8.67
C GLN A 42 -51.74 37.63 9.36
N VAL A 43 -52.66 38.12 10.19
CA VAL A 43 -52.53 39.42 10.88
C VAL A 43 -51.33 39.44 11.84
N LEU A 44 -51.13 38.35 12.59
CA LEU A 44 -50.01 38.24 13.53
C LEU A 44 -48.66 38.14 12.81
N LEU A 45 -48.61 37.38 11.71
CA LEU A 45 -47.41 37.26 10.89
C LEU A 45 -47.08 38.57 10.16
N ASP A 46 -48.08 39.27 9.64
CA ASP A 46 -47.89 40.58 8.99
C ASP A 46 -47.45 41.65 9.98
N TRP A 47 -47.95 41.64 11.22
CA TRP A 47 -47.49 42.56 12.26
C TRP A 47 -46.01 42.36 12.60
N ALA A 48 -45.59 41.10 12.83
CA ALA A 48 -44.20 40.79 13.14
C ALA A 48 -43.28 41.17 11.97
N ARG A 49 -43.68 40.84 10.74
CA ARG A 49 -42.98 41.25 9.51
C ARG A 49 -42.88 42.77 9.38
N GLN A 50 -43.98 43.51 9.49
CA GLN A 50 -43.97 44.98 9.34
C GLN A 50 -43.04 45.64 10.34
N SER A 51 -43.00 45.11 11.57
CA SER A 51 -42.10 45.56 12.62
C SER A 51 -40.63 45.35 12.25
N LEU A 52 -40.27 44.17 11.74
CA LEU A 52 -38.90 43.89 11.24
C LEU A 52 -38.55 44.74 10.02
N VAL A 53 -39.46 44.88 9.05
CA VAL A 53 -39.24 45.72 7.86
C VAL A 53 -39.04 47.18 8.24
N ALA A 54 -39.83 47.70 9.18
CA ALA A 54 -39.69 49.08 9.65
C ALA A 54 -38.35 49.29 10.36
N PHE A 55 -37.91 48.31 11.17
CA PHE A 55 -36.61 48.34 11.84
C PHE A 55 -35.45 48.38 10.84
N TYR A 56 -35.38 47.42 9.91
CA TYR A 56 -34.26 47.36 8.96
C TYR A 56 -34.25 48.50 7.93
N LYS A 57 -35.40 49.14 7.67
CA LYS A 57 -35.47 50.38 6.88
C LYS A 57 -35.14 51.65 7.68
N LYS A 58 -34.68 51.53 8.93
CA LYS A 58 -34.42 52.64 9.86
C LYS A 58 -35.63 53.55 10.11
N LYS A 59 -36.85 53.01 9.96
CA LYS A 59 -38.11 53.73 10.24
C LYS A 59 -38.60 53.52 11.67
N LEU A 60 -37.98 52.59 12.40
CA LEU A 60 -38.32 52.20 13.75
C LEU A 60 -37.03 51.84 14.49
N GLU A 61 -36.80 52.44 15.65
CA GLU A 61 -35.66 52.11 16.51
C GLU A 61 -36.10 51.10 17.56
N LEU A 62 -35.44 49.93 17.59
CA LEU A 62 -35.68 48.85 18.54
C LEU A 62 -34.37 48.42 19.20
N LYS A 63 -34.44 48.00 20.46
CA LYS A 63 -33.31 47.31 21.11
C LYS A 63 -33.06 45.97 20.43
N GLU A 64 -31.79 45.57 20.31
CA GLU A 64 -31.38 44.34 19.62
C GLU A 64 -32.07 43.08 20.21
N ASP A 65 -32.23 42.98 21.53
CA ASP A 65 -32.94 41.88 22.21
C ASP A 65 -34.41 41.73 21.76
N ILE A 66 -35.07 42.85 21.43
CA ILE A 66 -36.46 42.85 20.96
C ILE A 66 -36.52 42.32 19.53
N VAL A 67 -35.51 42.64 18.71
CA VAL A 67 -35.38 42.14 17.33
C VAL A 67 -35.11 40.64 17.32
N GLU A 68 -34.25 40.14 18.21
CA GLU A 68 -34.03 38.69 18.40
C GLU A 68 -35.32 37.97 18.77
N ARG A 69 -36.06 38.50 19.76
CA ARG A 69 -37.35 37.92 20.18
C ARG A 69 -38.42 37.99 19.09
N LEU A 70 -38.39 38.98 18.21
CA LEU A 70 -39.25 39.05 17.03
C LEU A 70 -38.94 37.93 16.01
N TRP A 71 -37.66 37.64 15.78
CA TRP A 71 -37.26 36.50 14.95
C TRP A 71 -37.65 35.16 15.57
N ILE A 72 -37.43 34.98 16.87
CA ILE A 72 -37.86 33.78 17.61
C ILE A 72 -39.39 33.62 17.54
N TYR A 73 -40.14 34.72 17.61
CA TYR A 73 -41.60 34.69 17.46
C TYR A 73 -42.04 34.18 16.07
N ILE A 74 -41.39 34.66 15.00
CA ILE A 74 -41.66 34.18 13.63
C ILE A 74 -41.25 32.71 13.49
N ASP A 75 -40.11 32.32 14.03
CA ASP A 75 -39.63 30.93 14.03
C ASP A 75 -40.64 29.98 14.68
N ASN A 76 -41.13 30.34 15.88
CA ASN A 76 -42.14 29.58 16.61
C ASN A 76 -43.45 29.44 15.84
N ILE A 77 -43.84 30.46 15.05
CA ILE A 77 -45.02 30.40 14.18
C ILE A 77 -44.78 29.40 13.03
N LEU A 78 -43.65 29.53 12.33
CA LEU A 78 -43.32 28.75 11.13
C LEU A 78 -43.20 27.25 11.44
N HIS A 79 -42.67 26.89 12.60
CA HIS A 79 -42.54 25.50 13.06
C HIS A 79 -43.75 24.98 13.85
N SER A 80 -44.78 25.80 14.05
CA SER A 80 -45.94 25.37 14.84
C SER A 80 -46.75 24.28 14.14
N ARG A 81 -47.15 23.25 14.90
CA ARG A 81 -48.10 22.22 14.43
C ARG A 81 -49.42 22.84 13.96
N LYS A 82 -49.82 23.96 14.57
CA LYS A 82 -51.03 24.71 14.19
C LYS A 82 -50.94 25.20 12.74
N LEU A 83 -49.82 25.83 12.36
CA LEU A 83 -49.61 26.31 10.99
C LEU A 83 -49.57 25.15 10.00
N GLN A 84 -48.84 24.08 10.31
CA GLN A 84 -48.74 22.90 9.45
C GLN A 84 -50.10 22.24 9.19
N ASN A 85 -50.94 22.09 10.22
CA ASN A 85 -52.29 21.53 10.08
C ASN A 85 -53.21 22.43 9.24
N LEU A 86 -53.10 23.75 9.36
CA LEU A 86 -53.89 24.69 8.54
C LEU A 86 -53.53 24.60 7.06
N LEU A 87 -52.23 24.48 6.74
CA LEU A 87 -51.75 24.33 5.37
C LEU A 87 -52.17 22.97 4.78
N LYS A 88 -52.13 21.89 5.56
CA LYS A 88 -52.66 20.57 5.15
C LYS A 88 -54.15 20.59 4.84
N ASN A 89 -54.91 21.43 5.55
CA ASN A 89 -56.35 21.61 5.34
C ASN A 89 -56.68 22.58 4.18
N GLY A 90 -55.69 22.97 3.35
CA GLY A 90 -55.89 23.76 2.14
C GLY A 90 -56.04 25.28 2.36
N LYS A 91 -55.87 25.79 3.59
CA LYS A 91 -55.89 27.25 3.82
C LYS A 91 -54.59 27.89 3.36
N THR A 92 -54.67 28.94 2.56
CA THR A 92 -53.51 29.68 2.05
C THR A 92 -53.08 30.78 3.02
N ILE A 93 -51.79 30.78 3.39
CA ILE A 93 -51.16 31.86 4.16
C ILE A 93 -50.13 32.50 3.24
N ASN A 94 -50.31 33.79 2.96
CA ASN A 94 -49.48 34.51 1.99
C ASN A 94 -48.31 35.17 2.70
N LEU A 95 -47.13 34.55 2.59
CA LEU A 95 -45.88 35.21 2.95
C LEU A 95 -45.59 36.34 1.95
N GLN A 96 -45.31 37.54 2.45
CA GLN A 96 -44.95 38.66 1.59
C GLN A 96 -43.45 38.64 1.26
N ILE A 97 -43.10 39.00 0.01
CA ILE A 97 -41.71 39.02 -0.50
C ILE A 97 -40.76 39.87 0.37
N SER A 98 -41.30 40.89 1.04
CA SER A 98 -40.51 41.75 1.94
C SER A 98 -39.85 41.01 3.11
N LEU A 99 -40.47 39.92 3.61
CA LEU A 99 -39.89 39.10 4.68
C LEU A 99 -38.67 38.33 4.16
N VAL A 100 -38.81 37.70 3.00
CA VAL A 100 -37.76 36.91 2.34
C VAL A 100 -36.58 37.78 1.92
N LYS A 101 -36.84 38.99 1.41
CA LYS A 101 -35.75 39.95 1.09
C LYS A 101 -34.91 40.28 2.33
N ILE A 102 -35.55 40.50 3.48
CA ILE A 102 -34.84 40.75 4.75
C ILE A 102 -34.03 39.52 5.19
N ILE A 103 -34.59 38.30 5.03
CA ILE A 103 -33.84 37.06 5.31
C ILE A 103 -32.58 37.01 4.44
N ASN A 104 -32.71 37.21 3.12
CA ASN A 104 -31.55 37.22 2.21
C ASN A 104 -30.53 38.32 2.56
N GLU A 105 -30.99 39.53 2.89
CA GLU A 105 -30.12 40.64 3.31
C GLU A 105 -29.35 40.30 4.60
N ARG A 106 -29.99 39.65 5.57
CA ARG A 106 -29.32 39.23 6.82
C ARG A 106 -28.35 38.08 6.59
N VAL A 107 -28.68 37.11 5.73
CA VAL A 107 -27.74 36.04 5.34
C VAL A 107 -26.54 36.61 4.58
N ALA A 108 -26.75 37.64 3.73
CA ALA A 108 -25.67 38.35 3.05
C ALA A 108 -24.80 39.18 3.99
N GLU A 109 -25.39 39.81 5.00
CA GLU A 109 -24.62 40.51 6.04
C GLU A 109 -23.78 39.52 6.86
N PHE A 110 -24.33 38.35 7.18
CA PHE A 110 -23.59 37.27 7.84
C PHE A 110 -22.43 36.76 6.97
N SER A 111 -22.67 36.54 5.68
CA SER A 111 -21.64 36.09 4.74
C SER A 111 -20.50 37.10 4.58
N LEU A 112 -20.75 38.41 4.73
CA LEU A 112 -19.74 39.47 4.61
C LEU A 112 -19.03 39.79 5.93
N SER A 113 -19.75 39.90 7.04
CA SER A 113 -19.25 40.41 8.33
C SER A 113 -18.94 39.35 9.38
N GLY A 114 -19.41 38.11 9.20
CA GLY A 114 -19.26 37.02 10.18
C GLY A 114 -20.07 37.21 11.48
N SER A 115 -20.90 38.26 11.57
CA SER A 115 -21.69 38.56 12.76
C SER A 115 -22.76 37.51 13.03
N GLN A 116 -22.64 36.75 14.13
CA GLN A 116 -23.59 35.70 14.50
C GLN A 116 -24.92 36.22 15.09
N ARG A 117 -25.11 37.54 15.19
CA ARG A 117 -26.28 38.11 15.86
C ARG A 117 -27.56 37.77 15.09
N ASN A 118 -28.54 37.18 15.79
CA ASN A 118 -29.84 36.75 15.25
C ASN A 118 -29.80 35.69 14.13
N ILE A 119 -28.61 35.27 13.65
CA ILE A 119 -28.51 34.40 12.46
C ILE A 119 -29.12 33.02 12.67
N CYS A 120 -29.00 32.44 13.87
CA CYS A 120 -29.64 31.17 14.21
C CYS A 120 -31.16 31.23 14.03
N ALA A 121 -31.80 32.29 14.55
CA ALA A 121 -33.24 32.47 14.44
C ALA A 121 -33.66 32.76 12.99
N VAL A 122 -32.86 33.52 12.24
CA VAL A 122 -33.09 33.80 10.80
C VAL A 122 -32.97 32.53 9.96
N LEU A 123 -31.94 31.70 10.18
CA LEU A 123 -31.74 30.44 9.47
C LEU A 123 -32.83 29.42 9.82
N ARG A 124 -33.31 29.38 11.08
CA ARG A 124 -34.48 28.57 11.45
C ARG A 124 -35.75 29.07 10.76
N CYS A 125 -36.00 30.38 10.72
CA CYS A 125 -37.11 30.92 9.92
C CYS A 125 -36.99 30.52 8.44
N CYS A 126 -35.78 30.56 7.87
CA CYS A 126 -35.53 30.10 6.50
C CYS A 126 -35.84 28.61 6.33
N GLN A 127 -35.39 27.75 7.26
CA GLN A 127 -35.70 26.32 7.29
C GLN A 127 -37.21 26.07 7.36
N GLY A 128 -37.94 26.76 8.23
CA GLY A 128 -39.39 26.60 8.37
C GLY A 128 -40.16 26.95 7.10
N ILE A 129 -39.71 27.98 6.37
CA ILE A 129 -40.28 28.37 5.06
C ILE A 129 -39.96 27.30 4.00
N LEU A 130 -38.70 26.87 3.89
CA LEU A 130 -38.27 25.91 2.86
C LEU A 130 -38.76 24.48 3.12
N SER A 131 -38.96 24.09 4.37
CA SER A 131 -39.42 22.73 4.73
C SER A 131 -40.90 22.52 4.40
N THR A 132 -41.67 23.59 4.22
CA THR A 132 -43.11 23.53 3.97
C THR A 132 -43.40 23.94 2.51
N PRO A 133 -43.82 23.02 1.62
CA PRO A 133 -43.98 23.31 0.19
C PRO A 133 -44.85 24.53 -0.12
N ALA A 134 -45.96 24.71 0.60
CA ALA A 134 -46.87 25.85 0.43
C ALA A 134 -46.23 27.21 0.74
N LEU A 135 -45.24 27.25 1.63
CA LEU A 135 -44.51 28.47 1.99
C LEU A 135 -43.29 28.67 1.09
N ALA A 136 -42.62 27.58 0.70
CA ALA A 136 -41.46 27.60 -0.20
C ALA A 136 -41.78 28.18 -1.59
N VAL A 137 -43.06 28.19 -2.00
CA VAL A 137 -43.55 28.81 -3.26
C VAL A 137 -43.02 30.24 -3.43
N ILE A 138 -42.86 31.01 -2.34
CA ILE A 138 -42.35 32.38 -2.43
C ILE A 138 -40.93 32.46 -3.03
N TYR A 139 -40.11 31.45 -2.79
CA TYR A 139 -38.77 31.35 -3.36
C TYR A 139 -38.78 30.63 -4.71
N THR A 140 -39.61 29.59 -4.89
CA THR A 140 -39.65 28.85 -6.17
C THR A 140 -40.34 29.61 -7.29
N ALA A 141 -41.30 30.49 -6.99
CA ALA A 141 -41.94 31.37 -7.97
C ALA A 141 -41.02 32.50 -8.47
N LYS A 142 -39.94 32.81 -7.74
CA LYS A 142 -38.97 33.86 -8.09
C LYS A 142 -37.55 33.34 -7.96
N GLN A 143 -37.06 32.71 -9.03
CA GLN A 143 -35.72 32.09 -9.11
C GLN A 143 -34.59 33.00 -8.61
N GLU A 144 -34.61 34.30 -8.92
CA GLU A 144 -33.59 35.27 -8.47
C GLU A 144 -33.42 35.31 -6.94
N LEU A 145 -34.52 35.17 -6.18
CA LEU A 145 -34.46 35.15 -4.71
C LEU A 145 -33.83 33.85 -4.19
N MET A 146 -34.06 32.73 -4.87
CA MET A 146 -33.46 31.44 -4.52
C MET A 146 -31.96 31.42 -4.84
N VAL A 147 -31.58 31.89 -6.04
CA VAL A 147 -30.16 31.97 -6.46
C VAL A 147 -29.37 32.89 -5.53
N ALA A 148 -29.93 34.07 -5.19
CA ALA A 148 -29.31 34.98 -4.24
C ALA A 148 -29.16 34.35 -2.85
N LEU A 149 -30.19 33.67 -2.34
CA LEU A 149 -30.12 32.98 -1.05
C LEU A 149 -29.04 31.89 -1.07
N LEU A 150 -29.04 31.03 -2.08
CA LEU A 150 -28.09 29.93 -2.21
C LEU A 150 -26.64 30.40 -2.29
N SER A 151 -26.36 31.43 -3.08
CA SER A 151 -25.02 32.01 -3.19
C SER A 151 -24.52 32.48 -1.83
N GLN A 152 -25.35 33.21 -1.07
CA GLN A 152 -24.97 33.74 0.24
C GLN A 152 -24.82 32.64 1.31
N LEU A 153 -25.70 31.63 1.29
CA LEU A 153 -25.58 30.48 2.18
C LEU A 153 -24.29 29.69 1.91
N CYS A 154 -23.96 29.43 0.64
CA CYS A 154 -22.74 28.72 0.29
C CYS A 154 -21.49 29.51 0.69
N TRP A 155 -21.45 30.83 0.43
CA TRP A 155 -20.34 31.69 0.89
C TRP A 155 -20.20 31.71 2.40
N SER A 156 -21.31 31.78 3.15
CA SER A 156 -21.27 31.73 4.61
C SER A 156 -20.74 30.38 5.13
N ALA A 157 -21.06 29.27 4.47
CA ALA A 157 -20.50 27.96 4.82
C ALA A 157 -19.01 27.83 4.49
N CYS A 158 -18.56 28.46 3.40
CA CYS A 158 -17.15 28.45 2.99
C CYS A 158 -16.22 29.13 4.01
N ARG A 159 -16.74 30.06 4.82
CA ARG A 159 -15.97 30.75 5.87
C ARG A 159 -15.75 29.93 7.15
N GLN A 160 -16.21 28.68 7.18
CA GLN A 160 -16.09 27.77 8.32
C GLN A 160 -16.62 28.34 9.66
N PRO A 161 -17.92 28.71 9.76
CA PRO A 161 -18.49 29.19 11.02
C PRO A 161 -18.38 28.14 12.13
N GLU A 162 -18.23 28.57 13.37
CA GLU A 162 -18.15 27.69 14.55
C GLU A 162 -19.51 27.59 15.28
N GLY A 163 -19.72 26.47 15.97
CA GLY A 163 -20.84 26.28 16.91
C GLY A 163 -22.14 25.74 16.30
N ALA A 164 -23.26 25.98 16.99
CA ALA A 164 -24.58 25.42 16.64
C ALA A 164 -25.17 25.94 15.32
N VAL A 165 -24.63 27.04 14.78
CA VAL A 165 -25.06 27.67 13.52
C VAL A 165 -24.78 26.76 12.32
N VAL A 166 -23.74 25.93 12.41
CA VAL A 166 -23.25 25.08 11.31
C VAL A 166 -24.28 24.03 10.87
N ALA A 167 -24.87 23.31 11.83
CA ALA A 167 -25.88 22.29 11.53
C ALA A 167 -27.10 22.91 10.83
N GLN A 168 -27.56 24.04 11.38
CA GLN A 168 -28.66 24.81 10.83
C GLN A 168 -28.36 25.32 9.42
N LEU A 169 -27.16 25.82 9.18
CA LEU A 169 -26.72 26.31 7.87
C LEU A 169 -26.72 25.20 6.82
N PHE A 170 -26.18 24.01 7.14
CA PHE A 170 -26.17 22.88 6.21
C PHE A 170 -27.58 22.34 5.92
N GLU A 171 -28.47 22.28 6.91
CA GLU A 171 -29.86 21.89 6.69
C GLU A 171 -30.59 22.86 5.74
N VAL A 172 -30.38 24.17 5.92
CA VAL A 172 -30.97 25.19 5.04
C VAL A 172 -30.37 25.11 3.63
N ILE A 173 -29.06 24.90 3.49
CA ILE A 173 -28.40 24.70 2.19
C ILE A 173 -28.98 23.48 1.47
N HIS A 174 -29.11 22.35 2.16
CA HIS A 174 -29.68 21.12 1.60
C HIS A 174 -31.11 21.34 1.09
N LEU A 175 -31.97 22.01 1.87
CA LEU A 175 -33.33 22.33 1.46
C LEU A 175 -33.37 23.30 0.27
N ALA A 176 -32.57 24.36 0.31
CA ALA A 176 -32.51 25.36 -0.75
C ALA A 176 -32.00 24.76 -2.07
N LEU A 177 -30.98 23.90 -2.02
CA LEU A 177 -30.47 23.17 -3.19
C LEU A 177 -31.52 22.21 -3.75
N GLY A 178 -32.21 21.45 -2.88
CA GLY A 178 -33.31 20.57 -3.30
C GLY A 178 -34.40 21.31 -4.07
N HIS A 179 -34.83 22.48 -3.57
CA HIS A 179 -35.80 23.32 -4.27
C HIS A 179 -35.25 23.92 -5.56
N TYR A 180 -33.98 24.35 -5.59
CA TYR A 180 -33.38 24.88 -6.81
C TYR A 180 -33.21 23.82 -7.89
N LEU A 181 -32.92 22.57 -7.55
CA LEU A 181 -32.90 21.46 -8.49
C LEU A 181 -34.27 21.25 -9.15
N LEU A 182 -35.37 21.40 -8.40
CA LEU A 182 -36.72 21.37 -8.98
C LEU A 182 -36.97 22.55 -9.93
N ILE A 183 -36.49 23.75 -9.58
CA ILE A 183 -36.57 24.92 -10.46
C ILE A 183 -35.77 24.69 -11.76
N LEU A 184 -34.58 24.10 -11.67
CA LEU A 184 -33.75 23.75 -12.83
C LEU A 184 -34.44 22.76 -13.74
N GLN A 185 -35.12 21.74 -13.19
CA GLN A 185 -35.89 20.77 -13.98
C GLN A 185 -37.11 21.40 -14.68
N GLN A 186 -37.66 22.48 -14.13
CA GLN A 186 -38.82 23.19 -14.67
C GLN A 186 -38.43 24.36 -15.61
N GLN A 187 -37.15 24.69 -15.70
CA GLN A 187 -36.66 25.82 -16.51
C GLN A 187 -36.71 25.49 -18.00
N VAL A 188 -37.52 26.24 -18.75
CA VAL A 188 -37.66 26.10 -20.20
C VAL A 188 -36.50 26.77 -20.95
N ASN A 189 -35.81 27.74 -20.34
CA ASN A 189 -34.71 28.46 -20.97
C ASN A 189 -33.34 28.01 -20.43
N PRO A 190 -32.60 27.16 -21.17
CA PRO A 190 -31.31 26.63 -20.73
C PRO A 190 -30.24 27.72 -20.56
N ARG A 191 -30.33 28.81 -21.33
CA ARG A 191 -29.37 29.93 -21.28
C ARG A 191 -29.47 30.73 -19.98
N ARG A 192 -30.69 30.85 -19.44
CA ARG A 192 -30.93 31.54 -18.16
C ARG A 192 -30.40 30.71 -16.99
N ALA A 193 -30.64 29.40 -17.00
CA ALA A 193 -30.07 28.48 -16.00
C ALA A 193 -28.53 28.51 -16.03
N PHE A 194 -27.94 28.45 -17.22
CA PHE A 194 -26.49 28.58 -17.41
C PHE A 194 -25.94 29.90 -16.85
N GLY A 195 -26.57 31.03 -17.19
CA GLY A 195 -26.17 32.35 -16.69
C GLY A 195 -26.24 32.47 -15.18
N ASP A 196 -27.34 32.02 -14.56
CA ASP A 196 -27.51 32.09 -13.10
C ASP A 196 -26.47 31.22 -12.36
N VAL A 197 -26.20 30.01 -12.85
CA VAL A 197 -25.22 29.10 -12.23
C VAL A 197 -23.80 29.66 -12.39
N THR A 198 -23.39 30.05 -13.60
CA THR A 198 -22.03 30.54 -13.85
C THR A 198 -21.73 31.89 -13.21
N ALA A 199 -22.73 32.78 -13.10
CA ALA A 199 -22.53 34.11 -12.52
C ALA A 199 -22.54 34.11 -10.98
N HIS A 200 -23.33 33.25 -10.34
CA HIS A 200 -23.62 33.39 -8.91
C HIS A 200 -23.39 32.16 -8.04
N LEU A 201 -23.44 30.94 -8.62
CA LEU A 201 -23.40 29.69 -7.85
C LEU A 201 -22.15 28.85 -8.09
N LEU A 202 -21.49 28.98 -9.25
CA LEU A 202 -20.35 28.15 -9.64
C LEU A 202 -19.23 28.19 -8.59
N GLN A 203 -18.65 29.37 -8.36
CA GLN A 203 -17.53 29.55 -7.43
C GLN A 203 -17.85 29.13 -5.98
N PRO A 204 -18.93 29.64 -5.33
CA PRO A 204 -19.20 29.27 -3.94
C PRO A 204 -19.54 27.78 -3.76
N CYS A 205 -20.18 27.14 -4.75
CA CYS A 205 -20.47 25.71 -4.67
C CYS A 205 -19.22 24.84 -4.88
N LEU A 206 -18.28 25.24 -5.75
CA LEU A 206 -17.01 24.51 -5.93
C LEU A 206 -16.15 24.56 -4.66
N VAL A 207 -16.04 25.74 -4.04
CA VAL A 207 -15.32 25.93 -2.78
C VAL A 207 -15.96 25.11 -1.65
N LEU A 208 -17.29 25.21 -1.51
CA LEU A 208 -18.01 24.44 -0.50
C LEU A 208 -17.81 22.94 -0.70
N ARG A 209 -17.88 22.46 -1.94
CA ARG A 209 -17.68 21.04 -2.26
C ARG A 209 -16.26 20.56 -1.91
N HIS A 210 -15.24 21.38 -2.18
CA HIS A 210 -13.86 21.07 -1.80
C HIS A 210 -13.72 20.93 -0.28
N LEU A 211 -14.27 21.90 0.48
CA LEU A 211 -14.24 21.87 1.95
C LEU A 211 -14.99 20.67 2.54
N LEU A 212 -16.12 20.28 1.94
CA LEU A 212 -16.87 19.07 2.34
C LEU A 212 -16.10 17.77 2.07
N SER A 213 -15.16 17.79 1.12
CA SER A 213 -14.34 16.62 0.76
C SER A 213 -13.06 16.51 1.60
N GLY A 214 -12.56 17.64 2.14
CA GLY A 214 -11.31 17.71 2.93
C GLY A 214 -11.39 17.24 4.38
N GLY A 215 -12.53 16.70 4.83
CA GLY A 215 -12.67 16.08 6.16
C GLY A 215 -12.63 17.03 7.37
N THR A 216 -12.42 18.34 7.16
CA THR A 216 -12.29 19.36 8.23
C THR A 216 -13.50 19.43 9.17
N TRP A 217 -14.68 19.01 8.69
CA TRP A 217 -15.95 19.10 9.43
C TRP A 217 -16.27 17.88 10.31
N THR A 218 -15.40 16.87 10.33
CA THR A 218 -15.65 15.55 10.96
C THR A 218 -15.26 15.44 12.44
N GLN A 219 -14.48 16.37 12.99
CA GLN A 219 -13.88 16.24 14.34
C GLN A 219 -14.78 16.66 15.52
N ALA A 220 -15.90 17.35 15.30
CA ALA A 220 -16.72 17.88 16.39
C ALA A 220 -18.01 17.06 16.64
N GLY A 221 -17.93 16.04 17.51
CA GLY A 221 -18.98 15.54 18.43
C GLY A 221 -20.32 14.97 17.90
N GLN A 222 -20.75 15.27 16.66
CA GLN A 222 -22.01 14.82 16.05
C GLN A 222 -21.73 14.12 14.70
N GLY A 223 -20.83 13.15 14.71
CA GLY A 223 -20.10 12.69 13.52
C GLY A 223 -20.93 12.06 12.39
N GLN A 224 -22.03 11.36 12.68
CA GLN A 224 -22.71 10.52 11.67
C GLN A 224 -23.76 11.27 10.83
N LEU A 225 -24.65 12.05 11.47
CA LEU A 225 -25.68 12.85 10.78
C LEU A 225 -25.05 13.93 9.89
N ARG A 226 -23.94 14.53 10.36
CA ARG A 226 -23.20 15.56 9.62
C ARG A 226 -22.50 15.00 8.38
N GLN A 227 -21.99 13.76 8.43
CA GLN A 227 -21.38 13.10 7.28
C GLN A 227 -22.41 12.80 6.18
N VAL A 228 -23.62 12.36 6.56
CA VAL A 228 -24.72 12.10 5.61
C VAL A 228 -25.12 13.41 4.91
N LEU A 229 -25.40 14.48 5.67
CA LEU A 229 -25.74 15.78 5.11
C LEU A 229 -24.63 16.36 4.23
N SER A 230 -23.36 16.22 4.62
CA SER A 230 -22.21 16.65 3.80
C SER A 230 -22.15 15.92 2.46
N ARG A 231 -22.42 14.62 2.46
CA ARG A 231 -22.47 13.80 1.24
C ARG A 231 -23.65 14.19 0.35
N ASP A 232 -24.81 14.44 0.94
CA ASP A 232 -26.04 14.78 0.21
C ASP A 232 -25.96 16.18 -0.41
N ILE A 233 -25.38 17.15 0.30
CA ILE A 233 -25.10 18.49 -0.26
C ILE A 233 -24.11 18.39 -1.42
N ARG A 234 -23.05 17.58 -1.29
CA ARG A 234 -22.10 17.35 -2.40
C ARG A 234 -22.80 16.75 -3.63
N SER A 235 -23.65 15.74 -3.45
CA SER A 235 -24.36 15.13 -4.58
C SER A 235 -25.39 16.09 -5.21
N GLN A 236 -26.06 16.93 -4.43
CA GLN A 236 -26.94 17.98 -4.93
C GLN A 236 -26.19 19.07 -5.71
N ILE A 237 -25.00 19.48 -5.26
CA ILE A 237 -24.14 20.41 -6.00
C ILE A 237 -23.74 19.81 -7.35
N GLU A 238 -23.34 18.53 -7.38
CA GLU A 238 -23.00 17.84 -8.62
C GLU A 238 -24.19 17.73 -9.58
N ALA A 239 -25.39 17.42 -9.05
CA ALA A 239 -26.63 17.41 -9.82
C ALA A 239 -27.00 18.80 -10.35
N MET A 240 -26.73 19.86 -9.57
CA MET A 240 -26.97 21.25 -9.98
C MET A 240 -26.05 21.66 -11.12
N PHE A 241 -24.75 21.31 -11.05
CA PHE A 241 -23.83 21.57 -12.17
C PHE A 241 -24.21 20.79 -13.42
N ARG A 242 -24.59 19.52 -13.28
CA ARG A 242 -25.11 18.72 -14.40
C ARG A 242 -26.35 19.37 -15.03
N GLY A 243 -27.32 19.74 -14.20
CA GLY A 243 -28.59 20.32 -14.63
C GLY A 243 -28.54 21.80 -14.98
N GLY A 244 -27.42 22.51 -14.79
CA GLY A 244 -27.30 23.95 -15.07
C GLY A 244 -26.23 24.30 -16.10
N ILE A 245 -25.08 23.62 -16.07
CA ILE A 245 -23.92 23.89 -16.94
C ILE A 245 -23.92 22.94 -18.15
N PHE A 246 -24.30 21.68 -17.91
CA PHE A 246 -24.20 20.59 -18.89
C PHE A 246 -25.57 20.06 -19.35
N GLN A 247 -26.52 20.97 -19.55
CA GLN A 247 -27.84 20.62 -20.09
C GLN A 247 -27.74 20.12 -21.54
N PRO A 248 -28.53 19.10 -21.95
CA PRO A 248 -28.48 18.51 -23.29
C PRO A 248 -28.72 19.54 -24.41
N GLU A 249 -29.52 20.57 -24.15
CA GLU A 249 -29.85 21.65 -25.09
C GLU A 249 -28.66 22.58 -25.41
N LEU A 250 -27.65 22.65 -24.53
CA LEU A 250 -26.46 23.47 -24.73
C LEU A 250 -25.39 22.77 -25.58
N LEU A 251 -25.56 21.49 -25.91
CA LEU A 251 -24.56 20.69 -26.62
C LEU A 251 -24.15 21.29 -27.98
N SER A 252 -25.09 21.91 -28.72
CA SER A 252 -24.78 22.59 -29.99
C SER A 252 -23.82 23.77 -29.78
N SER A 253 -24.05 24.60 -28.75
CA SER A 253 -23.16 25.72 -28.43
C SER A 253 -21.78 25.25 -27.94
N TYR A 254 -21.70 24.13 -27.22
CA TYR A 254 -20.41 23.50 -26.88
C TYR A 254 -19.69 22.99 -28.14
N LYS A 255 -20.40 22.38 -29.08
CA LYS A 255 -19.82 21.90 -30.35
C LYS A 255 -19.29 23.05 -31.19
N GLU A 256 -20.06 24.12 -31.36
CA GLU A 256 -19.66 25.28 -32.15
C GLU A 256 -18.43 26.00 -31.56
N GLY A 257 -18.36 26.14 -30.23
CA GLY A 257 -17.22 26.80 -29.58
C GLY A 257 -15.95 25.95 -29.44
N LEU A 258 -16.05 24.62 -29.55
CA LEU A 258 -14.90 23.72 -29.39
C LEU A 258 -14.36 23.18 -30.71
N LEU A 259 -15.24 22.86 -31.66
CA LEU A 259 -14.88 22.12 -32.88
C LEU A 259 -14.46 23.02 -34.06
N ASP A 260 -14.45 24.36 -33.92
CA ASP A 260 -14.12 25.35 -34.96
C ASP A 260 -14.33 24.81 -36.38
N GLN A 261 -15.60 24.66 -36.79
CA GLN A 261 -15.90 24.20 -38.14
C GLN A 261 -15.44 25.26 -39.16
N GLN A 262 -14.26 25.04 -39.74
CA GLN A 262 -13.99 25.37 -41.13
C GLN A 262 -14.93 24.54 -42.02
N GLN A 263 -16.19 24.96 -42.13
CA GLN A 263 -17.03 24.61 -43.27
C GLN A 263 -17.42 25.91 -43.97
N GLY A 264 -17.00 26.00 -45.23
CA GLY A 264 -17.08 27.20 -46.05
C GLY A 264 -18.49 27.75 -46.22
N ASP A 265 -18.53 29.05 -46.48
CA ASP A 265 -19.61 29.84 -47.07
C ASP A 265 -21.04 29.34 -46.83
N VAL A 266 -21.74 29.95 -45.87
CA VAL A 266 -23.03 30.64 -46.10
C VAL A 266 -23.35 31.55 -44.88
N LYS A 267 -23.40 32.86 -45.15
CA LYS A 267 -24.08 33.96 -44.42
C LYS A 267 -23.53 34.39 -43.05
N THR A 268 -22.69 35.43 -43.14
CA THR A 268 -22.33 36.46 -42.15
C THR A 268 -23.53 37.24 -41.58
N GLY A 269 -24.52 36.55 -40.99
CA GLY A 269 -25.74 37.17 -40.43
C GLY A 269 -26.12 36.72 -39.01
N ALA A 270 -25.55 35.63 -38.48
CA ALA A 270 -25.98 35.02 -37.20
C ALA A 270 -24.96 35.11 -36.06
N MET A 271 -23.89 35.91 -36.20
CA MET A 271 -22.73 35.88 -35.31
C MET A 271 -22.89 36.61 -33.96
N LYS A 272 -24.10 37.11 -33.60
CA LYS A 272 -24.29 37.97 -32.42
C LYS A 272 -24.88 37.31 -31.17
N ASN A 273 -25.23 36.01 -31.20
CA ASN A 273 -25.97 35.37 -30.09
C ASN A 273 -25.45 33.97 -29.68
N LEU A 274 -24.19 33.65 -29.98
CA LEU A 274 -23.58 32.37 -29.58
C LEU A 274 -22.95 32.53 -28.20
N LEU A 275 -23.44 31.76 -27.23
CA LEU A 275 -22.79 31.62 -25.93
C LEU A 275 -21.48 30.85 -26.15
N ALA A 276 -20.39 31.29 -25.53
CA ALA A 276 -19.13 30.54 -25.43
C ALA A 276 -19.09 29.86 -24.05
N PRO A 277 -19.79 28.70 -23.88
CA PRO A 277 -20.04 28.15 -22.56
C PRO A 277 -18.76 27.65 -21.88
N MET A 278 -17.82 27.05 -22.62
CA MET A 278 -16.54 26.61 -22.06
C MET A 278 -15.70 27.77 -21.57
N ASP A 279 -15.47 28.80 -22.39
CA ASP A 279 -14.66 29.95 -21.99
C ASP A 279 -15.28 30.68 -20.79
N THR A 280 -16.60 30.77 -20.72
CA THR A 280 -17.30 31.35 -19.58
C THR A 280 -17.05 30.55 -18.30
N VAL A 281 -17.12 29.21 -18.36
CA VAL A 281 -16.84 28.34 -17.21
C VAL A 281 -15.38 28.42 -16.79
N LEU A 282 -14.44 28.39 -17.75
CA LEU A 282 -12.99 28.46 -17.48
C LEU A 282 -12.60 29.79 -16.86
N ASN A 283 -13.07 30.91 -17.42
CA ASN A 283 -12.79 32.25 -16.87
C ASN A 283 -13.32 32.37 -15.43
N ARG A 284 -14.49 31.78 -15.13
CA ARG A 284 -15.05 31.78 -13.78
C ARG A 284 -14.36 30.80 -12.82
N LEU A 285 -13.76 29.74 -13.34
CA LEU A 285 -12.97 28.80 -12.55
C LEU A 285 -11.65 29.44 -12.09
N VAL A 286 -10.97 30.14 -13.01
CA VAL A 286 -9.66 30.78 -12.76
C VAL A 286 -9.80 32.08 -11.96
N ASP A 287 -10.98 32.73 -11.97
CA ASP A 287 -11.26 33.90 -11.15
C ASP A 287 -11.08 33.60 -9.64
N ALA A 288 -10.16 34.34 -9.00
CA ALA A 288 -9.83 34.16 -7.59
C ALA A 288 -10.98 34.54 -6.65
N GLY A 289 -11.90 35.41 -7.10
CA GLY A 289 -13.04 35.91 -6.33
C GLY A 289 -12.69 36.25 -4.88
N TYR A 290 -13.38 35.60 -3.91
CA TYR A 290 -13.20 35.83 -2.46
C TYR A 290 -12.34 34.78 -1.75
N CYS A 291 -11.67 33.88 -2.47
CA CYS A 291 -10.88 32.80 -1.88
C CYS A 291 -9.45 33.23 -1.59
N ALA A 292 -8.86 32.73 -0.49
CA ALA A 292 -7.43 32.85 -0.26
C ALA A 292 -6.65 32.12 -1.37
N ALA A 293 -5.54 32.69 -1.83
CA ALA A 293 -4.81 32.21 -3.01
C ALA A 293 -4.38 30.73 -2.92
N SER A 294 -3.97 30.24 -1.74
CA SER A 294 -3.60 28.83 -1.54
C SER A 294 -4.79 27.89 -1.70
N LEU A 295 -5.93 28.22 -1.07
CA LEU A 295 -7.16 27.44 -1.15
C LEU A 295 -7.81 27.51 -2.54
N HIS A 296 -7.71 28.65 -3.23
CA HIS A 296 -8.20 28.77 -4.60
C HIS A 296 -7.53 27.74 -5.52
N THR A 297 -6.21 27.56 -5.40
CA THR A 297 -5.48 26.63 -6.27
C THR A 297 -5.86 25.16 -6.04
N SER A 298 -6.06 24.74 -4.79
CA SER A 298 -6.56 23.39 -4.50
C SER A 298 -8.01 23.18 -4.94
N VAL A 299 -8.85 24.23 -4.86
CA VAL A 299 -10.24 24.20 -5.34
C VAL A 299 -10.25 24.05 -6.87
N VAL A 300 -9.46 24.83 -7.61
CA VAL A 300 -9.37 24.75 -9.07
C VAL A 300 -8.98 23.35 -9.51
N ALA A 301 -7.89 22.80 -8.97
CA ALA A 301 -7.42 21.45 -9.30
C ALA A 301 -8.52 20.40 -9.10
N ASN A 302 -9.16 20.37 -7.92
CA ASN A 302 -10.23 19.41 -7.63
C ASN A 302 -11.50 19.62 -8.47
N SER A 303 -11.74 20.85 -8.92
CA SER A 303 -12.90 21.20 -9.74
C SER A 303 -12.72 20.78 -11.20
N VAL A 304 -11.49 20.81 -11.72
CA VAL A 304 -11.17 20.39 -13.09
C VAL A 304 -11.60 18.95 -13.35
N ALA A 305 -11.17 17.99 -12.52
CA ALA A 305 -11.55 16.59 -12.69
C ALA A 305 -13.07 16.36 -12.56
N LEU A 306 -13.72 17.10 -11.65
CA LEU A 306 -15.17 17.02 -11.47
C LEU A 306 -15.91 17.51 -12.72
N LEU A 307 -15.56 18.70 -13.23
CA LEU A 307 -16.22 19.30 -14.39
C LEU A 307 -16.05 18.43 -15.63
N TYR A 308 -14.87 17.84 -15.82
CA TYR A 308 -14.65 16.90 -16.91
C TYR A 308 -15.54 15.66 -16.78
N LYS A 309 -15.59 15.05 -15.59
CA LYS A 309 -16.47 13.91 -15.33
C LYS A 309 -17.94 14.24 -15.57
N LEU A 310 -18.42 15.37 -15.06
CA LEU A 310 -19.83 15.77 -15.24
C LEU A 310 -20.15 16.08 -16.70
N PHE A 311 -19.22 16.65 -17.46
CA PHE A 311 -19.35 16.87 -18.90
C PHE A 311 -19.51 15.53 -19.64
N LEU A 312 -18.65 14.55 -19.34
CA LEU A 312 -18.75 13.20 -19.90
C LEU A 312 -20.07 12.54 -19.51
N ASP A 313 -20.43 12.50 -18.23
CA ASP A 313 -21.68 11.89 -17.76
C ASP A 313 -22.94 12.47 -18.45
N SER A 314 -22.89 13.75 -18.87
CA SER A 314 -24.03 14.45 -19.48
C SER A 314 -24.15 14.23 -20.97
N TYR A 315 -23.00 14.20 -21.67
CA TYR A 315 -22.97 14.25 -23.13
C TYR A 315 -22.45 12.98 -23.78
N PHE A 316 -21.87 12.05 -23.02
CA PHE A 316 -21.30 10.82 -23.56
C PHE A 316 -22.40 9.95 -24.20
N LYS A 317 -22.57 10.15 -25.51
CA LYS A 317 -23.34 9.35 -26.44
C LYS A 317 -22.41 8.91 -27.56
N GLU A 318 -22.64 7.72 -28.11
CA GLU A 318 -21.84 7.16 -29.21
C GLU A 318 -21.79 8.16 -30.38
N GLY A 319 -20.60 8.67 -30.73
CA GLY A 319 -20.40 9.45 -31.97
C GLY A 319 -19.70 10.82 -31.92
N ASN A 320 -19.12 11.31 -30.81
CA ASN A 320 -18.38 12.61 -30.80
C ASN A 320 -17.08 12.59 -29.95
N GLN A 321 -16.21 11.58 -30.14
CA GLN A 321 -14.97 11.42 -29.38
C GLN A 321 -14.05 12.67 -29.38
N LEU A 322 -13.94 13.37 -30.52
CA LEU A 322 -13.13 14.59 -30.63
C LEU A 322 -13.64 15.72 -29.72
N LEU A 323 -14.97 15.89 -29.60
CA LEU A 323 -15.56 16.91 -28.73
C LEU A 323 -15.19 16.67 -27.27
N TYR A 324 -15.26 15.41 -26.83
CA TYR A 324 -14.90 15.01 -25.47
C TYR A 324 -13.39 15.20 -25.21
N PHE A 325 -12.57 15.05 -26.25
CA PHE A 325 -11.15 15.37 -26.17
C PHE A 325 -10.93 16.88 -26.07
N GLN A 326 -11.54 17.74 -26.89
CA GLN A 326 -11.25 19.18 -26.91
C GLN A 326 -11.51 19.91 -25.59
N VAL A 327 -12.39 19.39 -24.73
CA VAL A 327 -12.61 19.89 -23.38
C VAL A 327 -11.41 19.61 -22.45
N LEU A 328 -10.72 18.49 -22.67
CA LEU A 328 -9.62 18.03 -21.80
C LEU A 328 -8.42 19.00 -21.81
N PRO A 329 -7.82 19.41 -22.95
CA PRO A 329 -6.73 20.38 -22.96
C PRO A 329 -7.11 21.72 -22.33
N ARG A 330 -8.35 22.18 -22.53
CA ARG A 330 -8.85 23.45 -21.98
C ARG A 330 -8.92 23.42 -20.45
N LEU A 331 -9.39 22.31 -19.87
CA LEU A 331 -9.42 22.12 -18.42
C LEU A 331 -8.04 21.83 -17.82
N PHE A 332 -7.20 21.08 -18.54
CA PHE A 332 -5.80 20.84 -18.15
C PHE A 332 -5.02 22.15 -18.08
N GLY A 333 -5.27 23.09 -19.00
CA GLY A 333 -4.68 24.44 -18.98
C GLY A 333 -5.06 25.32 -17.77
N CYS A 334 -5.96 24.87 -16.88
CA CYS A 334 -6.22 25.55 -15.61
C CYS A 334 -5.34 25.04 -14.46
N LEU A 335 -4.60 23.95 -14.67
CA LEU A 335 -3.73 23.34 -13.67
C LEU A 335 -2.36 24.04 -13.66
N LYS A 336 -1.77 24.21 -12.48
CA LYS A 336 -0.43 24.83 -12.39
C LYS A 336 0.64 24.02 -13.12
N ILE A 337 0.47 22.70 -13.16
CA ILE A 337 1.38 21.78 -13.87
C ILE A 337 1.52 22.20 -15.34
N SER A 338 0.45 22.68 -15.99
CA SER A 338 0.48 23.06 -17.40
C SER A 338 1.35 24.28 -17.72
N HIS A 339 1.62 25.15 -16.73
CA HIS A 339 2.38 26.39 -16.89
C HIS A 339 3.86 26.29 -16.49
N LEU A 340 4.31 25.11 -16.05
CA LEU A 340 5.68 24.90 -15.57
C LEU A 340 6.76 25.16 -16.63
N GLN A 341 6.42 25.15 -17.91
CA GLN A 341 7.37 25.39 -19.01
C GLN A 341 7.51 26.88 -19.38
N GLU A 342 6.55 27.73 -19.03
CA GLU A 342 6.48 29.14 -19.44
C GLU A 342 6.99 30.13 -18.40
N GLU A 343 7.02 29.77 -17.11
CA GLU A 343 7.48 30.66 -16.04
C GLU A 343 8.71 30.10 -15.30
N GLN A 344 9.70 30.97 -15.03
CA GLN A 344 10.78 30.75 -14.05
C GLN A 344 10.27 30.74 -12.60
N SER A 345 9.14 30.07 -12.34
CA SER A 345 8.36 30.15 -11.11
C SER A 345 8.73 29.05 -10.11
N LYS A 346 8.82 29.45 -8.84
CA LYS A 346 9.12 28.63 -7.65
C LYS A 346 8.59 27.20 -7.75
N ALA A 347 9.48 26.23 -7.48
CA ALA A 347 9.12 24.81 -7.41
C ALA A 347 7.82 24.60 -6.62
N LEU A 348 6.86 23.90 -7.24
CA LEU A 348 5.61 23.49 -6.58
C LEU A 348 5.94 22.75 -5.29
N SER A 349 5.14 22.98 -4.24
CA SER A 349 5.29 22.22 -3.00
C SER A 349 4.90 20.75 -3.22
N THR A 350 5.39 19.85 -2.37
CA THR A 350 5.06 18.41 -2.46
C THR A 350 3.56 18.14 -2.32
N SER A 351 2.85 18.94 -1.52
CA SER A 351 1.39 18.88 -1.41
C SER A 351 0.68 19.32 -2.70
N ASP A 352 1.18 20.36 -3.36
CA ASP A 352 0.61 20.83 -4.63
C ASP A 352 0.84 19.82 -5.75
N TRP A 353 2.03 19.21 -5.82
CA TRP A 353 2.28 18.10 -6.75
C TRP A 353 1.32 16.93 -6.53
N THR A 354 1.03 16.59 -5.28
CA THR A 354 0.13 15.47 -4.96
C THR A 354 -1.29 15.74 -5.43
N THR A 355 -1.82 16.95 -5.21
CA THR A 355 -3.18 17.31 -5.62
C THR A 355 -3.30 17.42 -7.14
N GLU A 356 -2.35 18.08 -7.79
CA GLU A 356 -2.35 18.28 -9.23
C GLU A 356 -2.16 16.96 -10.00
N LEU A 357 -1.21 16.09 -9.60
CA LEU A 357 -1.03 14.79 -10.23
C LEU A 357 -2.22 13.85 -10.03
N LEU A 358 -2.90 13.91 -8.89
CA LEU A 358 -4.13 13.13 -8.68
C LEU A 358 -5.23 13.56 -9.64
N VAL A 359 -5.31 14.85 -9.97
CA VAL A 359 -6.27 15.39 -10.94
C VAL A 359 -5.91 14.93 -12.36
N VAL A 360 -4.63 15.00 -12.74
CA VAL A 360 -4.15 14.47 -14.02
C VAL A 360 -4.44 12.97 -14.14
N GLU A 361 -4.21 12.19 -13.08
CA GLU A 361 -4.56 10.77 -13.01
C GLU A 361 -6.06 10.56 -13.28
N GLN A 362 -6.93 11.34 -12.63
CA GLN A 362 -8.39 11.25 -12.80
C GLN A 362 -8.83 11.62 -14.22
N LEU A 363 -8.23 12.65 -14.82
CA LEU A 363 -8.51 13.05 -16.20
C LEU A 363 -8.11 11.94 -17.18
N LEU A 364 -6.88 11.43 -17.08
CA LEU A 364 -6.38 10.36 -17.94
C LEU A 364 -7.19 9.07 -17.79
N ASN A 365 -7.55 8.68 -16.55
CA ASN A 365 -8.39 7.52 -16.31
C ASN A 365 -9.81 7.71 -16.88
N SER A 366 -10.34 8.94 -16.84
CA SER A 366 -11.64 9.25 -17.46
C SER A 366 -11.60 9.11 -18.98
N VAL A 367 -10.48 9.47 -19.62
CA VAL A 367 -10.25 9.26 -21.05
C VAL A 367 -10.14 7.77 -21.38
N ALA A 368 -9.33 7.03 -20.62
CA ALA A 368 -9.07 5.61 -20.85
C ALA A 368 -10.34 4.76 -20.65
N ASN A 369 -11.08 4.98 -19.56
CA ASN A 369 -12.28 4.20 -19.25
C ASN A 369 -13.43 4.44 -20.26
N ASN A 370 -13.52 5.64 -20.82
CA ASN A 370 -14.55 6.00 -21.80
C ASN A 370 -14.09 5.84 -23.26
N ASN A 371 -12.91 5.24 -23.50
CA ASN A 371 -12.32 5.01 -24.83
C ASN A 371 -12.39 6.26 -25.74
N ILE A 372 -12.05 7.43 -25.19
CA ILE A 372 -12.14 8.71 -25.91
C ILE A 372 -11.05 8.81 -26.98
N TYR A 373 -9.85 8.30 -26.67
CA TYR A 373 -8.75 8.32 -27.61
C TYR A 373 -8.83 7.14 -28.60
N ASN A 374 -8.98 7.49 -29.88
CA ASN A 374 -8.94 6.52 -30.98
C ASN A 374 -7.77 6.85 -31.90
N ILE A 375 -6.72 6.01 -31.84
CA ILE A 375 -5.44 6.20 -32.53
C ILE A 375 -5.64 6.33 -34.05
N ALA A 376 -6.50 5.49 -34.65
CA ALA A 376 -6.71 5.49 -36.09
C ALA A 376 -7.50 6.74 -36.54
N ALA A 377 -8.50 7.14 -35.77
CA ALA A 377 -9.29 8.34 -36.08
C ALA A 377 -8.45 9.62 -35.95
N ASP A 378 -7.62 9.72 -34.92
CA ASP A 378 -6.76 10.87 -34.67
C ASP A 378 -5.73 11.07 -35.80
N ARG A 379 -5.07 9.99 -36.22
CA ARG A 379 -4.07 10.05 -37.29
C ARG A 379 -4.65 10.41 -38.65
N ILE A 380 -5.85 9.90 -38.96
CA ILE A 380 -6.46 10.06 -40.29
C ILE A 380 -7.26 11.37 -40.40
N ARG A 381 -7.97 11.78 -39.34
CA ARG A 381 -8.95 12.88 -39.40
C ARG A 381 -8.54 14.13 -38.63
N HIS A 382 -7.60 14.04 -37.70
CA HIS A 382 -7.31 15.10 -36.74
C HIS A 382 -5.82 15.45 -36.66
N GLU A 383 -5.03 15.02 -37.65
CA GLU A 383 -3.60 15.34 -37.78
C GLU A 383 -2.78 15.09 -36.50
N GLU A 384 -3.12 14.03 -35.76
CA GLU A 384 -2.44 13.63 -34.52
C GLU A 384 -2.54 14.68 -33.38
N ALA A 385 -3.58 15.52 -33.40
CA ALA A 385 -3.79 16.53 -32.36
C ALA A 385 -3.93 15.92 -30.96
N GLN A 386 -4.61 14.78 -30.82
CA GLN A 386 -4.73 14.12 -29.52
C GLN A 386 -3.40 13.51 -29.07
N PHE A 387 -2.69 12.87 -30.01
CA PHE A 387 -1.36 12.34 -29.75
C PHE A 387 -0.38 13.42 -29.27
N ARG A 388 -0.30 14.57 -29.97
CA ARG A 388 0.59 15.68 -29.58
C ARG A 388 0.30 16.22 -28.18
N PHE A 389 -0.97 16.30 -27.79
CA PHE A 389 -1.34 16.70 -26.43
C PHE A 389 -0.85 15.70 -25.39
N TYR A 390 -1.14 14.41 -25.55
CA TYR A 390 -0.69 13.40 -24.58
C TYR A 390 0.83 13.30 -24.54
N ARG A 391 1.50 13.53 -25.68
CA ARG A 391 2.95 13.62 -25.77
C ARG A 391 3.49 14.80 -24.97
N HIS A 392 2.90 15.99 -25.10
CA HIS A 392 3.27 17.15 -24.29
C HIS A 392 3.07 16.88 -22.78
N VAL A 393 1.97 16.22 -22.39
CA VAL A 393 1.75 15.82 -20.99
C VAL A 393 2.83 14.83 -20.52
N ALA A 394 3.20 13.85 -21.35
CA ALA A 394 4.26 12.89 -21.06
C ALA A 394 5.62 13.58 -20.85
N GLU A 395 6.01 14.46 -21.77
CA GLU A 395 7.25 15.25 -21.69
C GLU A 395 7.29 16.07 -20.40
N LEU A 396 6.17 16.70 -20.02
CA LEU A 396 6.07 17.49 -18.80
C LEU A 396 6.30 16.62 -17.54
N LEU A 397 5.68 15.43 -17.50
CA LEU A 397 5.81 14.49 -16.38
C LEU A 397 7.22 13.90 -16.25
N ILE A 398 7.92 13.68 -17.38
CA ILE A 398 9.28 13.15 -17.39
C ILE A 398 10.29 14.23 -17.00
N ASN A 399 10.16 15.44 -17.55
CA ASN A 399 11.02 16.58 -17.22
C ASN A 399 10.92 16.98 -15.73
N HIS A 400 9.80 16.67 -15.07
CA HIS A 400 9.57 16.93 -13.65
C HIS A 400 9.24 15.64 -12.89
N ALA A 401 10.16 14.67 -12.91
CA ALA A 401 9.96 13.38 -12.25
C ALA A 401 9.63 13.50 -10.74
N GLN A 402 8.53 12.86 -10.32
CA GLN A 402 8.06 12.83 -8.92
C GLN A 402 8.00 11.40 -8.39
N ALA A 403 9.17 10.75 -8.26
CA ALA A 403 9.31 9.40 -7.70
C ALA A 403 8.66 9.17 -6.32
N PRO A 404 8.52 10.13 -5.38
CA PRO A 404 7.85 9.85 -4.11
C PRO A 404 6.31 9.76 -4.23
N ILE A 405 5.70 10.26 -5.31
CA ILE A 405 4.24 10.41 -5.40
C ILE A 405 3.63 9.26 -6.24
N PRO A 406 2.73 8.42 -5.68
CA PRO A 406 2.12 7.30 -6.41
C PRO A 406 1.35 7.68 -7.68
N ALA A 407 0.70 8.86 -7.68
CA ALA A 407 -0.10 9.34 -8.80
C ALA A 407 0.75 9.57 -10.07
N TRP A 408 2.03 9.92 -9.92
CA TRP A 408 2.95 10.11 -11.05
C TRP A 408 3.11 8.81 -11.86
N PHE A 409 3.41 7.68 -11.19
CA PHE A 409 3.50 6.38 -11.84
C PHE A 409 2.19 5.95 -12.51
N ARG A 410 1.04 6.26 -11.89
CA ARG A 410 -0.28 5.92 -12.44
C ARG A 410 -0.60 6.75 -13.69
N CYS A 411 -0.23 8.03 -13.74
CA CYS A 411 -0.38 8.86 -14.93
C CYS A 411 0.40 8.27 -16.11
N LEU A 412 1.69 7.96 -15.90
CA LEU A 412 2.54 7.34 -16.91
C LEU A 412 1.98 5.99 -17.37
N LYS A 413 1.51 5.17 -16.42
CA LYS A 413 0.87 3.88 -16.72
C LYS A 413 -0.33 4.06 -17.65
N THR A 414 -1.20 5.02 -17.34
CA THR A 414 -2.39 5.29 -18.16
C THR A 414 -1.99 5.79 -19.55
N LEU A 415 -0.96 6.63 -19.68
CA LEU A 415 -0.44 7.09 -20.97
C LEU A 415 0.09 5.94 -21.85
N ILE A 416 0.87 5.00 -21.28
CA ILE A 416 1.32 3.79 -22.01
C ILE A 416 0.12 2.96 -22.48
N SER A 417 -0.89 2.79 -21.61
CA SER A 417 -2.08 2.01 -21.95
C SER A 417 -2.96 2.67 -23.01
N LEU A 418 -2.92 4.00 -23.13
CA LEU A 418 -3.58 4.74 -24.21
C LEU A 418 -2.87 4.51 -25.54
N ASN A 419 -1.55 4.76 -25.60
CA ASN A 419 -0.70 4.45 -26.74
C ASN A 419 0.78 4.46 -26.33
N HIS A 420 1.46 3.33 -26.54
CA HIS A 420 2.89 3.18 -26.25
C HIS A 420 3.79 4.20 -26.97
N LEU A 421 3.41 4.65 -28.18
CA LEU A 421 4.18 5.61 -28.97
C LEU A 421 4.31 6.99 -28.27
N ILE A 422 3.45 7.29 -27.29
CA ILE A 422 3.47 8.57 -26.55
C ILE A 422 4.73 8.71 -25.70
N LEU A 423 5.16 7.62 -25.06
CA LEU A 423 6.31 7.58 -24.13
C LEU A 423 7.54 6.92 -24.73
N GLU A 424 7.42 6.29 -25.91
CA GLU A 424 8.53 5.63 -26.59
C GLU A 424 9.75 6.52 -26.88
N PRO A 425 9.62 7.81 -27.25
CA PRO A 425 10.79 8.67 -27.49
C PRO A 425 11.62 8.99 -26.24
N ASP A 426 11.00 8.98 -25.05
CA ASP A 426 11.67 9.25 -23.77
C ASP A 426 11.70 7.98 -22.89
N LEU A 427 11.72 6.81 -23.52
CA LEU A 427 11.66 5.54 -22.81
C LEU A 427 12.84 5.38 -21.86
N ASP A 428 14.00 5.88 -22.26
CA ASP A 428 15.23 5.92 -21.48
C ASP A 428 15.09 6.76 -20.20
N ASP A 429 14.57 7.98 -20.30
CA ASP A 429 14.36 8.87 -19.16
C ASP A 429 13.23 8.38 -18.25
N LEU A 430 12.19 7.74 -18.82
CA LEU A 430 11.16 7.03 -18.07
C LEU A 430 11.78 5.90 -17.24
N LEU A 431 12.62 5.05 -17.84
CA LEU A 431 13.25 3.92 -17.16
C LEU A 431 14.24 4.39 -16.08
N ALA A 432 14.99 5.46 -16.35
CA ALA A 432 15.87 6.09 -15.36
C ALA A 432 15.07 6.60 -14.15
N SER A 433 14.10 7.49 -14.40
CA SER A 433 13.36 8.19 -13.34
C SER A 433 12.33 7.33 -12.60
N ALA A 434 11.79 6.28 -13.25
CA ALA A 434 10.75 5.44 -12.66
C ALA A 434 11.26 4.10 -12.14
N TRP A 435 12.45 3.63 -12.54
CA TRP A 435 12.93 2.30 -12.15
C TRP A 435 14.41 2.27 -11.69
N ILE A 436 15.36 2.66 -12.54
CA ILE A 436 16.79 2.39 -12.30
C ILE A 436 17.42 3.38 -11.31
N ASP A 437 17.17 4.67 -11.48
CA ASP A 437 17.69 5.74 -10.61
C ASP A 437 16.66 6.19 -9.56
N ALA A 438 15.50 5.52 -9.48
CA ALA A 438 14.38 5.91 -8.64
C ALA A 438 14.55 5.43 -7.18
N GLU A 439 14.59 6.36 -6.23
CA GLU A 439 14.57 6.04 -4.81
C GLU A 439 13.13 5.95 -4.27
N VAL A 440 12.58 4.73 -4.22
CA VAL A 440 11.21 4.49 -3.74
C VAL A 440 11.22 3.72 -2.42
N THR A 441 10.90 4.39 -1.32
CA THR A 441 10.87 3.79 0.03
C THR A 441 9.46 3.46 0.51
N GLU A 442 8.45 4.27 0.13
CA GLU A 442 7.07 4.08 0.58
C GLU A 442 6.36 2.92 -0.15
N PHE A 443 5.68 2.04 0.59
CA PHE A 443 4.99 0.87 0.05
C PHE A 443 3.93 1.18 -1.02
N ARG A 444 3.12 2.22 -0.81
CA ARG A 444 2.07 2.62 -1.78
C ARG A 444 2.67 3.07 -3.10
N THR A 445 3.80 3.75 -3.03
CA THR A 445 4.57 4.23 -4.18
C THR A 445 5.24 3.05 -4.88
N LYS A 446 5.84 2.12 -4.13
CA LYS A 446 6.43 0.88 -4.67
C LYS A 446 5.40 0.03 -5.44
N LYS A 447 4.19 -0.13 -4.92
CA LYS A 447 3.10 -0.81 -5.66
C LYS A 447 2.70 -0.10 -6.95
N ALA A 448 2.71 1.24 -6.95
CA ALA A 448 2.39 2.02 -8.15
C ALA A 448 3.51 1.90 -9.20
N GLN A 449 4.77 1.92 -8.76
CA GLN A 449 5.96 1.68 -9.58
C GLN A 449 5.94 0.28 -10.21
N GLU A 450 5.71 -0.77 -9.41
CA GLU A 450 5.59 -2.16 -9.90
C GLU A 450 4.47 -2.30 -10.94
N ALA A 451 3.33 -1.62 -10.74
CA ALA A 451 2.23 -1.62 -11.69
C ALA A 451 2.58 -0.91 -13.02
N LEU A 452 3.38 0.17 -12.98
CA LEU A 452 3.91 0.83 -14.18
C LEU A 452 4.88 -0.10 -14.92
N ILE A 453 5.89 -0.64 -14.22
CA ILE A 453 6.90 -1.55 -14.79
C ILE A 453 6.23 -2.76 -15.44
N ARG A 454 5.21 -3.34 -14.78
CA ARG A 454 4.39 -4.42 -15.35
C ARG A 454 3.69 -4.02 -16.64
N THR A 455 3.15 -2.81 -16.68
CA THR A 455 2.46 -2.31 -17.89
C THR A 455 3.43 -2.09 -19.03
N VAL A 456 4.64 -1.56 -18.76
CA VAL A 456 5.72 -1.42 -19.75
C VAL A 456 6.07 -2.80 -20.34
N PHE A 457 6.47 -3.76 -19.50
CA PHE A 457 6.87 -5.09 -19.97
C PHE A 457 5.75 -5.80 -20.72
N GLN A 458 4.51 -5.78 -20.23
CA GLN A 458 3.38 -6.40 -20.91
C GLN A 458 3.07 -5.76 -22.26
N THR A 459 3.26 -4.44 -22.39
CA THR A 459 3.03 -3.72 -23.64
C THR A 459 4.08 -4.13 -24.69
N TYR A 460 5.37 -4.09 -24.33
CA TYR A 460 6.45 -4.49 -25.23
C TYR A 460 6.47 -6.00 -25.54
N ALA A 461 6.02 -6.84 -24.61
CA ALA A 461 5.82 -8.27 -24.84
C ALA A 461 4.72 -8.53 -25.90
N LYS A 462 3.56 -7.85 -25.78
CA LYS A 462 2.48 -7.93 -26.77
C LYS A 462 2.90 -7.41 -28.15
N LEU A 463 3.71 -6.36 -28.19
CA LEU A 463 4.27 -5.80 -29.42
C LEU A 463 5.41 -6.64 -30.01
N ARG A 464 5.87 -7.69 -29.31
CA ARG A 464 7.04 -8.50 -29.70
C ARG A 464 8.31 -7.66 -29.88
N GLN A 465 8.46 -6.58 -29.11
CA GLN A 465 9.59 -5.65 -29.17
C GLN A 465 10.40 -5.62 -27.87
N VAL A 466 10.42 -6.73 -27.12
CA VAL A 466 11.19 -6.84 -25.87
C VAL A 466 12.69 -6.55 -26.05
N PRO A 467 13.39 -7.01 -27.12
CA PRO A 467 14.79 -6.68 -27.31
C PRO A 467 15.06 -5.17 -27.30
N ARG A 468 14.19 -4.36 -27.93
CA ARG A 468 14.31 -2.90 -27.95
C ARG A 468 14.12 -2.26 -26.58
N LEU A 469 13.16 -2.76 -25.78
CA LEU A 469 13.02 -2.30 -24.40
C LEU A 469 14.30 -2.58 -23.60
N PHE A 470 14.92 -3.74 -23.82
CA PHE A 470 16.19 -4.08 -23.16
C PHE A 470 17.38 -3.27 -23.70
N GLU A 471 17.38 -2.82 -24.95
CA GLU A 471 18.39 -1.87 -25.44
C GLU A 471 18.38 -0.58 -24.61
N GLU A 472 17.20 -0.02 -24.34
CA GLU A 472 17.06 1.18 -23.50
C GLU A 472 17.40 0.91 -22.03
N VAL A 473 16.91 -0.19 -21.45
CA VAL A 473 17.25 -0.58 -20.06
C VAL A 473 18.76 -0.71 -19.89
N LEU A 474 19.43 -1.39 -20.82
CA LEU A 474 20.89 -1.54 -20.79
C LEU A 474 21.60 -0.20 -21.02
N GLY A 475 21.05 0.65 -21.89
CA GLY A 475 21.52 2.01 -22.10
C GLY A 475 21.56 2.80 -20.80
N VAL A 476 20.47 2.77 -20.03
CA VAL A 476 20.35 3.50 -18.74
C VAL A 476 21.27 2.92 -17.66
N ILE A 477 21.33 1.58 -17.51
CA ILE A 477 22.25 0.94 -16.55
C ILE A 477 23.70 1.34 -16.84
N CYS A 478 24.09 1.38 -18.12
CA CYS A 478 25.47 1.69 -18.52
C CYS A 478 25.80 3.20 -18.54
N ARG A 479 24.84 4.11 -18.25
CA ARG A 479 25.13 5.56 -18.15
C ARG A 479 26.17 5.84 -17.05
N PRO A 480 27.01 6.88 -17.20
CA PRO A 480 27.90 7.34 -16.13
C PRO A 480 27.05 7.95 -15.01
N ALA A 481 26.99 7.28 -13.86
CA ALA A 481 26.23 7.69 -12.68
C ALA A 481 26.93 7.17 -11.41
N ALA A 482 26.55 7.65 -10.23
CA ALA A 482 27.06 7.11 -8.98
C ALA A 482 26.33 5.80 -8.62
N GLU A 483 26.77 4.66 -9.19
CA GLU A 483 26.11 3.35 -8.99
C GLU A 483 26.05 2.94 -7.51
N ALA A 484 26.95 3.46 -6.67
CA ALA A 484 26.96 3.22 -5.23
C ALA A 484 25.68 3.71 -4.51
N LEU A 485 24.97 4.68 -5.08
CA LEU A 485 23.72 5.22 -4.54
C LEU A 485 22.48 4.55 -5.14
N ARG A 486 22.62 3.79 -6.24
CA ARG A 486 21.48 3.16 -6.91
C ARG A 486 20.90 2.04 -6.06
N GLN A 487 19.57 1.93 -6.08
CA GLN A 487 18.90 0.77 -5.53
C GLN A 487 19.12 -0.46 -6.44
N PRO A 488 19.03 -1.69 -5.90
CA PRO A 488 19.17 -2.88 -6.71
C PRO A 488 18.09 -2.94 -7.80
N VAL A 489 18.52 -3.03 -9.07
CA VAL A 489 17.64 -2.99 -10.26
C VAL A 489 16.51 -4.04 -10.20
N LEU A 490 16.78 -5.20 -9.60
CA LEU A 490 15.85 -6.33 -9.52
C LEU A 490 15.47 -6.68 -8.07
N ALA A 491 14.76 -5.78 -7.41
CA ALA A 491 14.01 -6.11 -6.19
C ALA A 491 12.84 -7.09 -6.49
N SER A 492 12.22 -7.66 -5.44
CA SER A 492 11.12 -8.63 -5.56
C SER A 492 10.00 -8.25 -6.53
N GLY A 493 9.55 -6.99 -6.53
CA GLY A 493 8.52 -6.49 -7.46
C GLY A 493 8.94 -6.59 -8.93
N PRO A 494 9.94 -5.82 -9.39
CA PRO A 494 10.41 -5.87 -10.77
C PRO A 494 10.83 -7.28 -11.24
N SER A 495 11.47 -8.07 -10.37
CA SER A 495 11.89 -9.44 -10.68
C SER A 495 10.70 -10.37 -10.96
N THR A 496 9.65 -10.32 -10.13
CA THR A 496 8.44 -11.14 -10.34
C THR A 496 7.65 -10.72 -11.58
N VAL A 497 7.64 -9.42 -11.89
CA VAL A 497 7.04 -8.89 -13.11
C VAL A 497 7.81 -9.38 -14.34
N LEU A 498 9.14 -9.29 -14.32
CA LEU A 498 9.99 -9.73 -15.41
C LEU A 498 9.87 -11.24 -15.64
N SER A 499 9.88 -12.05 -14.57
CA SER A 499 9.74 -13.51 -14.67
C SER A 499 8.42 -13.93 -15.29
N ALA A 500 7.31 -13.29 -14.89
CA ALA A 500 6.01 -13.53 -15.50
C ALA A 500 5.99 -13.18 -17.01
N CYS A 501 6.64 -12.06 -17.39
CA CYS A 501 6.72 -11.67 -18.80
C CYS A 501 7.59 -12.62 -19.63
N LEU A 502 8.72 -13.09 -19.09
CA LEU A 502 9.61 -14.03 -19.77
C LEU A 502 8.94 -15.36 -20.13
N LEU A 503 8.00 -15.82 -19.30
CA LEU A 503 7.24 -17.05 -19.58
C LEU A 503 6.26 -16.91 -20.76
N GLU A 504 5.79 -15.70 -21.06
CA GLU A 504 4.88 -15.42 -22.17
C GLU A 504 5.60 -15.23 -23.52
N LEU A 505 6.93 -15.02 -23.51
CA LEU A 505 7.69 -14.68 -24.70
C LEU A 505 8.09 -15.91 -25.56
N PRO A 506 8.16 -15.74 -26.89
CA PRO A 506 8.77 -16.74 -27.77
C PRO A 506 10.25 -16.98 -27.42
N PRO A 507 10.74 -18.24 -27.43
CA PRO A 507 12.14 -18.55 -27.08
C PRO A 507 13.18 -17.79 -27.91
N SER A 508 12.87 -17.48 -29.18
CA SER A 508 13.78 -16.71 -30.04
C SER A 508 14.05 -15.31 -29.49
N GLN A 509 13.02 -14.62 -29.00
CA GLN A 509 13.17 -13.26 -28.45
C GLN A 509 13.93 -13.26 -27.14
N ILE A 510 13.76 -14.30 -26.32
CA ILE A 510 14.53 -14.47 -25.08
C ILE A 510 16.02 -14.62 -25.42
N LEU A 511 16.35 -15.41 -26.44
CA LEU A 511 17.74 -15.58 -26.91
C LEU A 511 18.30 -14.29 -27.52
N ASP A 512 17.48 -13.50 -28.23
CA ASP A 512 17.88 -12.17 -28.74
C ASP A 512 18.21 -11.23 -27.57
N THR A 513 17.32 -11.12 -26.58
CA THR A 513 17.54 -10.31 -25.37
C THR A 513 18.78 -10.77 -24.60
N TRP A 514 18.98 -12.08 -24.42
CA TRP A 514 20.19 -12.61 -23.78
C TRP A 514 21.45 -12.23 -24.56
N SER A 515 21.45 -12.37 -25.88
CA SER A 515 22.60 -11.99 -26.72
C SER A 515 22.95 -10.51 -26.58
N LEU A 516 21.94 -9.64 -26.54
CA LEU A 516 22.11 -8.20 -26.38
C LEU A 516 22.76 -7.84 -25.04
N VAL A 517 22.28 -8.42 -23.93
CA VAL A 517 22.85 -8.17 -22.60
C VAL A 517 24.30 -8.64 -22.56
N LEU A 518 24.60 -9.81 -23.13
CA LEU A 518 25.95 -10.36 -23.22
C LEU A 518 26.89 -9.43 -24.01
N GLU A 519 26.46 -8.95 -25.18
CA GLU A 519 27.26 -8.06 -26.03
C GLU A 519 27.53 -6.70 -25.38
N LYS A 520 26.53 -6.13 -24.69
CA LYS A 520 26.70 -4.87 -23.95
C LYS A 520 27.64 -5.04 -22.75
N PHE A 521 27.53 -6.14 -22.03
CA PHE A 521 28.46 -6.45 -20.94
C PHE A 521 29.90 -6.52 -21.46
N GLN A 522 30.14 -7.30 -22.53
CA GLN A 522 31.47 -7.50 -23.09
C GLN A 522 32.09 -6.22 -23.67
N SER A 523 31.29 -5.38 -24.32
CA SER A 523 31.79 -4.18 -25.00
C SER A 523 31.97 -2.98 -24.07
N LEU A 524 31.06 -2.78 -23.11
CA LEU A 524 31.01 -1.55 -22.30
C LEU A 524 31.55 -1.71 -20.88
N VAL A 525 31.46 -2.91 -20.28
CA VAL A 525 31.80 -3.12 -18.86
C VAL A 525 33.09 -3.90 -18.72
N LEU A 526 33.16 -5.10 -19.31
CA LEU A 526 34.29 -6.03 -19.15
C LEU A 526 35.69 -5.40 -19.36
N PRO A 527 35.92 -4.52 -20.37
CA PRO A 527 37.25 -3.94 -20.60
C PRO A 527 37.71 -2.96 -19.51
N TYR A 528 36.78 -2.38 -18.76
CA TYR A 528 37.03 -1.29 -17.80
C TYR A 528 36.85 -1.71 -16.34
N LEU A 529 36.73 -3.02 -16.05
CA LEU A 529 36.44 -3.51 -14.68
C LEU A 529 37.60 -3.37 -13.70
N GLN A 530 38.84 -3.38 -14.19
CA GLN A 530 40.00 -3.46 -13.31
C GLN A 530 40.18 -2.12 -12.56
N SER A 531 40.16 -2.20 -11.23
CA SER A 531 40.32 -1.04 -10.33
C SER A 531 39.22 0.03 -10.42
N ASP A 532 38.06 -0.27 -11.02
CA ASP A 532 36.91 0.64 -11.10
C ASP A 532 35.69 0.05 -10.36
N ALA A 533 35.31 0.70 -9.25
CA ALA A 533 34.18 0.31 -8.43
C ALA A 533 32.82 0.53 -9.10
N ASP A 534 32.68 1.56 -9.93
CA ASP A 534 31.42 1.88 -10.63
C ASP A 534 31.14 0.83 -11.71
N MET A 535 32.16 0.49 -12.51
CA MET A 535 32.07 -0.58 -13.50
C MET A 535 31.82 -1.95 -12.86
N ALA A 536 32.40 -2.22 -11.69
CA ALA A 536 32.16 -3.46 -10.96
C ALA A 536 30.72 -3.59 -10.42
N LEU A 537 30.11 -2.48 -9.98
CA LEU A 537 28.70 -2.45 -9.60
C LEU A 537 27.78 -2.61 -10.83
N LYS A 538 28.11 -2.00 -11.97
CA LYS A 538 27.40 -2.25 -13.25
C LYS A 538 27.51 -3.70 -13.71
N SER A 539 28.67 -4.32 -13.56
CA SER A 539 28.87 -5.77 -13.78
C SER A 539 27.90 -6.59 -12.94
N LEU A 540 27.70 -6.23 -11.67
CA LEU A 540 26.76 -6.92 -10.80
C LEU A 540 25.31 -6.73 -11.26
N SER A 541 24.91 -5.50 -11.58
CA SER A 541 23.57 -5.17 -12.10
C SER A 541 23.24 -5.95 -13.40
N LEU A 542 24.17 -5.99 -14.35
CA LEU A 542 24.02 -6.77 -15.59
C LEU A 542 24.02 -8.29 -15.33
N SER A 543 24.83 -8.76 -14.37
CA SER A 543 24.85 -10.16 -13.99
C SER A 543 23.54 -10.63 -13.36
N LEU A 544 22.91 -9.77 -12.55
CA LEU A 544 21.58 -10.01 -11.97
C LEU A 544 20.49 -10.04 -13.05
N LEU A 545 20.58 -9.17 -14.06
CA LEU A 545 19.67 -9.18 -15.20
C LEU A 545 19.80 -10.47 -16.02
N LEU A 546 21.03 -10.87 -16.34
CA LEU A 546 21.31 -12.15 -17.02
C LEU A 546 20.80 -13.35 -16.20
N HIS A 547 21.06 -13.35 -14.89
CA HIS A 547 20.55 -14.37 -13.98
C HIS A 547 19.03 -14.47 -14.05
N CYS A 548 18.32 -13.34 -13.96
CA CYS A 548 16.86 -13.32 -14.00
C CYS A 548 16.31 -13.83 -15.34
N ILE A 549 16.92 -13.45 -16.47
CA ILE A 549 16.51 -13.92 -17.81
C ILE A 549 16.70 -15.43 -17.93
N MET A 550 17.90 -15.92 -17.61
CA MET A 550 18.26 -17.33 -17.78
C MET A 550 17.56 -18.26 -16.80
N PHE A 551 17.34 -17.83 -15.56
CA PHE A 551 16.73 -18.66 -14.53
C PHE A 551 15.21 -18.78 -14.70
N ASN A 552 14.56 -17.74 -15.24
CA ASN A 552 13.10 -17.68 -15.40
C ASN A 552 12.61 -17.98 -16.82
N MET A 553 13.50 -18.17 -17.81
CA MET A 553 13.08 -18.58 -19.14
C MET A 553 12.46 -19.99 -19.12
N ARG A 554 11.54 -20.24 -20.04
CA ARG A 554 10.95 -21.58 -20.20
C ARG A 554 12.04 -22.61 -20.51
N SER A 555 12.08 -23.70 -19.72
CA SER A 555 13.02 -24.80 -19.94
C SER A 555 12.85 -25.41 -21.32
N LEU A 556 13.97 -25.82 -21.93
CA LEU A 556 13.95 -26.69 -23.11
C LEU A 556 13.32 -28.04 -22.74
N ASP A 557 12.53 -28.59 -23.65
CA ASP A 557 11.94 -29.92 -23.57
C ASP A 557 12.23 -30.71 -24.86
N SER A 558 11.86 -31.99 -24.89
CA SER A 558 12.01 -32.85 -26.07
C SER A 558 11.11 -32.44 -27.25
N SER A 559 10.14 -31.56 -27.04
CA SER A 559 9.25 -31.01 -28.07
C SER A 559 9.78 -29.71 -28.70
N THR A 560 10.82 -29.12 -28.12
CA THR A 560 11.37 -27.85 -28.55
C THR A 560 12.06 -27.99 -29.92
N PRO A 561 11.81 -27.09 -30.89
CA PRO A 561 12.44 -27.16 -32.20
C PRO A 561 13.98 -27.15 -32.13
N LEU A 562 14.61 -28.09 -32.84
CA LEU A 562 16.07 -28.27 -32.87
C LEU A 562 16.87 -26.99 -33.19
N PRO A 563 16.42 -26.07 -34.09
CA PRO A 563 17.14 -24.81 -34.32
C PRO A 563 17.25 -23.94 -33.06
N ILE A 564 16.21 -23.92 -32.21
CA ILE A 564 16.21 -23.19 -30.94
C ILE A 564 17.18 -23.86 -29.97
N VAL A 565 17.14 -25.19 -29.87
CA VAL A 565 18.07 -25.97 -29.02
C VAL A 565 19.53 -25.68 -29.38
N ARG A 566 19.87 -25.72 -30.68
CA ARG A 566 21.24 -25.41 -31.15
C ARG A 566 21.64 -23.97 -30.87
N ARG A 567 20.72 -23.01 -31.06
CA ARG A 567 20.98 -21.60 -30.76
C ARG A 567 21.23 -21.38 -29.27
N THR A 568 20.46 -22.03 -28.40
CA THR A 568 20.65 -21.98 -26.95
C THR A 568 21.99 -22.59 -26.54
N GLN A 569 22.39 -23.73 -27.13
CA GLN A 569 23.72 -24.32 -26.91
C GLN A 569 24.86 -23.36 -27.27
N CYS A 570 24.78 -22.73 -28.44
CA CYS A 570 25.76 -21.74 -28.87
C CYS A 570 25.82 -20.55 -27.90
N MET A 571 24.67 -20.13 -27.36
CA MET A 571 24.60 -19.04 -26.38
C MET A 571 25.22 -19.42 -25.04
N MET A 572 24.94 -20.65 -24.54
CA MET A 572 25.57 -21.19 -23.34
C MET A 572 27.09 -21.29 -23.48
N GLU A 573 27.60 -21.65 -24.66
CA GLU A 573 29.03 -21.71 -24.96
C GLU A 573 29.66 -20.31 -25.03
N ARG A 574 29.03 -19.36 -25.75
CA ARG A 574 29.47 -17.96 -25.81
C ARG A 574 29.56 -17.34 -24.43
N MET A 575 28.51 -17.48 -23.60
CA MET A 575 28.51 -16.95 -22.25
C MET A 575 29.68 -17.49 -21.40
N MET A 576 29.97 -18.79 -21.48
CA MET A 576 31.09 -19.36 -20.73
C MET A 576 32.44 -18.83 -21.19
N ARG A 577 32.68 -18.83 -22.51
CA ARG A 577 33.98 -18.46 -23.09
C ARG A 577 34.23 -16.96 -23.03
N GLU A 578 33.21 -16.16 -23.30
CA GLU A 578 33.37 -14.73 -23.54
C GLU A 578 33.03 -13.87 -22.30
N LEU A 579 32.38 -14.43 -21.27
CA LEU A 579 32.02 -13.68 -20.05
C LEU A 579 32.51 -14.37 -18.77
N VAL A 580 32.10 -15.61 -18.49
CA VAL A 580 32.41 -16.27 -17.21
C VAL A 580 33.91 -16.54 -17.05
N GLN A 581 34.58 -17.10 -18.07
CA GLN A 581 36.02 -17.36 -18.04
C GLN A 581 36.87 -16.09 -17.92
N PRO A 582 36.64 -15.02 -18.70
CA PRO A 582 37.34 -13.75 -18.53
C PRO A 582 37.19 -13.15 -17.13
N LEU A 583 35.96 -13.14 -16.58
CA LEU A 583 35.74 -12.59 -15.26
C LEU A 583 36.41 -13.45 -14.15
N LEU A 584 36.45 -14.78 -14.30
CA LEU A 584 37.21 -15.67 -13.41
C LEU A 584 38.73 -15.40 -13.46
N ALA A 585 39.26 -14.97 -14.60
CA ALA A 585 40.68 -14.66 -14.76
C ALA A 585 41.07 -13.33 -14.10
N LEU A 586 40.11 -12.42 -13.83
CA LEU A 586 40.34 -11.16 -13.14
C LEU A 586 40.52 -11.32 -11.62
N LEU A 587 40.16 -12.48 -11.05
CA LEU A 587 40.32 -12.74 -9.62
C LEU A 587 41.81 -13.04 -9.31
N PRO A 588 42.47 -12.26 -8.42
CA PRO A 588 43.91 -12.34 -8.19
C PRO A 588 44.33 -13.59 -7.40
N ASP A 589 45.61 -13.94 -7.52
CA ASP A 589 46.21 -15.11 -6.88
C ASP A 589 46.38 -15.00 -5.35
N THR A 590 46.49 -13.79 -4.81
CA THR A 590 46.60 -13.51 -3.37
C THR A 590 45.93 -12.18 -3.02
N PRO A 591 44.95 -12.15 -2.10
CA PRO A 591 44.35 -10.89 -1.66
C PRO A 591 45.33 -10.08 -0.81
N GLY A 592 45.33 -8.76 -1.00
CA GLY A 592 45.98 -7.79 -0.10
C GLY A 592 45.28 -7.73 1.27
N PRO A 593 45.81 -6.95 2.24
CA PRO A 593 45.30 -6.88 3.61
C PRO A 593 43.88 -6.29 3.73
N GLU A 594 43.42 -5.52 2.74
CA GLU A 594 42.02 -5.10 2.60
C GLU A 594 41.58 -5.32 1.15
N PRO A 595 40.51 -6.08 0.92
CA PRO A 595 40.04 -6.32 -0.44
C PRO A 595 39.21 -5.14 -0.96
N GLU A 596 39.62 -4.62 -2.12
CA GLU A 596 38.96 -3.49 -2.77
C GLU A 596 37.52 -3.82 -3.18
N LEU A 597 36.60 -2.85 -3.06
CA LEU A 597 35.16 -3.03 -3.32
C LEU A 597 34.86 -3.55 -4.72
N TRP A 598 35.61 -3.14 -5.75
CA TRP A 598 35.44 -3.64 -7.12
C TRP A 598 35.68 -5.15 -7.19
N LEU A 599 36.69 -5.67 -6.48
CA LEU A 599 37.05 -7.08 -6.52
C LEU A 599 35.97 -7.95 -5.87
N GLN A 600 35.38 -7.47 -4.77
CA GLN A 600 34.23 -8.11 -4.15
C GLN A 600 33.04 -8.20 -5.14
N LYS A 601 32.72 -7.11 -5.84
CA LYS A 601 31.59 -7.06 -6.78
C LYS A 601 31.83 -7.87 -8.06
N VAL A 602 33.06 -7.93 -8.56
CA VAL A 602 33.44 -8.85 -9.65
C VAL A 602 33.30 -10.30 -9.19
N SER A 603 33.75 -10.64 -7.97
CA SER A 603 33.56 -11.99 -7.41
C SER A 603 32.08 -12.35 -7.27
N ASP A 604 31.25 -11.43 -6.75
CA ASP A 604 29.80 -11.62 -6.64
C ASP A 604 29.18 -11.86 -8.04
N SER A 605 29.58 -11.08 -9.04
CA SER A 605 29.12 -11.20 -10.45
C SER A 605 29.49 -12.56 -11.06
N VAL A 606 30.76 -12.96 -10.95
CA VAL A 606 31.29 -14.23 -11.46
C VAL A 606 30.56 -15.43 -10.86
N LEU A 607 30.40 -15.44 -9.54
CA LEU A 607 29.82 -16.57 -8.83
C LEU A 607 28.32 -16.69 -9.12
N LEU A 608 27.62 -15.56 -9.25
CA LEU A 608 26.22 -15.54 -9.68
C LEU A 608 26.06 -16.13 -11.09
N LEU A 609 26.87 -15.68 -12.06
CA LEU A 609 26.81 -16.17 -13.43
C LEU A 609 27.21 -17.65 -13.53
N SER A 610 28.24 -18.05 -12.77
CA SER A 610 28.69 -19.44 -12.64
C SER A 610 27.60 -20.35 -12.12
N TYR A 611 26.92 -19.94 -11.04
CA TYR A 611 25.76 -20.64 -10.48
C TYR A 611 24.62 -20.75 -11.48
N THR A 612 24.24 -19.63 -12.09
CA THR A 612 23.14 -19.57 -13.07
C THR A 612 23.41 -20.51 -14.23
N TRP A 613 24.62 -20.46 -14.80
CA TRP A 613 25.00 -21.30 -15.92
C TRP A 613 24.92 -22.79 -15.56
N ALA A 614 25.49 -23.19 -14.41
CA ALA A 614 25.47 -24.58 -13.97
C ALA A 614 24.05 -25.10 -13.70
N GLN A 615 23.18 -24.26 -13.12
CA GLN A 615 21.78 -24.60 -12.87
C GLN A 615 21.00 -24.80 -14.18
N VAL A 616 21.15 -23.86 -15.13
CA VAL A 616 20.42 -23.87 -16.40
C VAL A 616 20.91 -25.03 -17.28
N ASP A 617 22.21 -25.27 -17.33
CA ASP A 617 22.79 -26.42 -18.05
C ASP A 617 22.26 -27.75 -17.51
N ALA A 618 22.23 -27.91 -16.18
CA ALA A 618 21.67 -29.08 -15.54
C ALA A 618 20.19 -29.27 -15.89
N MET A 619 19.38 -28.21 -15.81
CA MET A 619 17.94 -28.28 -16.15
C MET A 619 17.70 -28.65 -17.63
N PHE A 620 18.46 -28.06 -18.57
CA PHE A 620 18.33 -28.42 -19.98
C PHE A 620 18.77 -29.85 -20.26
N SER A 621 19.85 -30.31 -19.64
CA SER A 621 20.33 -31.69 -19.81
C SER A 621 19.37 -32.75 -19.25
N LEU A 622 18.60 -32.41 -18.21
CA LEU A 622 17.58 -33.30 -17.64
C LEU A 622 16.30 -33.33 -18.48
N ASN A 623 15.87 -32.19 -19.01
CA ASN A 623 14.56 -32.04 -19.65
C ASN A 623 14.57 -32.23 -21.19
N CYS A 624 15.73 -32.07 -21.85
CA CYS A 624 15.84 -32.11 -23.31
C CYS A 624 16.91 -33.12 -23.77
N SER A 625 16.49 -34.24 -24.35
CA SER A 625 17.40 -35.28 -24.87
C SER A 625 18.24 -34.84 -26.07
N GLN A 626 17.81 -33.81 -26.80
CA GLN A 626 18.55 -33.23 -27.94
C GLN A 626 19.60 -32.22 -27.48
N TYR A 627 19.61 -31.84 -26.19
CA TYR A 627 20.56 -30.90 -25.62
C TYR A 627 21.85 -31.60 -25.18
N HIS A 628 23.00 -31.15 -25.68
CA HIS A 628 24.32 -31.61 -25.27
C HIS A 628 24.97 -30.59 -24.32
N SER A 629 25.24 -31.00 -23.09
CA SER A 629 25.94 -30.17 -22.09
C SER A 629 27.44 -30.07 -22.41
N MET A 630 28.00 -28.87 -22.22
CA MET A 630 29.44 -28.59 -22.31
C MET A 630 30.24 -29.23 -21.16
N SER A 631 29.58 -29.59 -20.06
CA SER A 631 30.18 -30.22 -18.87
C SER A 631 30.28 -31.76 -19.00
N GLY A 632 29.94 -32.32 -20.16
CA GLY A 632 29.96 -33.76 -20.44
C GLY A 632 28.66 -34.49 -20.06
N PRO A 633 28.45 -35.72 -20.55
CA PRO A 633 27.22 -36.48 -20.31
C PRO A 633 27.04 -36.82 -18.82
N LEU A 634 25.80 -36.70 -18.32
CA LEU A 634 25.41 -37.07 -16.95
C LEU A 634 25.67 -38.55 -16.61
N ILE A 635 25.78 -39.42 -17.60
CA ILE A 635 25.59 -40.88 -17.46
C ILE A 635 26.88 -41.71 -17.60
N GLY A 636 28.05 -41.12 -17.86
CA GLY A 636 29.26 -41.94 -17.87
C GLY A 636 30.57 -41.18 -18.03
N VAL A 637 31.41 -41.23 -16.99
CA VAL A 637 32.83 -41.63 -16.94
C VAL A 637 33.23 -41.67 -15.46
N ALA A 638 34.13 -42.59 -15.10
CA ALA A 638 34.62 -42.82 -13.73
C ALA A 638 35.09 -41.54 -13.03
N LEU A 639 34.63 -41.36 -11.78
CA LEU A 639 34.92 -40.19 -10.94
C LEU A 639 36.32 -40.34 -10.32
N GLU A 640 37.34 -39.71 -10.89
CA GLU A 640 38.55 -39.43 -10.12
C GLU A 640 38.20 -38.40 -9.04
N ILE A 641 38.54 -38.74 -7.80
CA ILE A 641 38.29 -37.98 -6.57
C ILE A 641 38.89 -36.59 -6.71
N SER A 642 38.09 -35.61 -7.16
CA SER A 642 38.54 -34.24 -7.38
C SER A 642 37.61 -33.25 -6.66
N ASN A 643 38.21 -32.51 -5.73
CA ASN A 643 37.56 -31.49 -4.89
C ASN A 643 37.22 -30.24 -5.74
N LEU A 644 35.92 -30.06 -6.05
CA LEU A 644 35.20 -28.90 -6.66
C LEU A 644 35.65 -28.26 -8.00
N PRO A 645 34.70 -27.98 -8.91
CA PRO A 645 33.85 -28.99 -9.52
C PRO A 645 34.06 -29.07 -11.03
N SER A 646 33.91 -30.27 -11.57
CA SER A 646 33.65 -30.57 -12.99
C SER A 646 32.37 -29.93 -13.54
N LEU A 647 31.69 -29.07 -12.78
CA LEU A 647 30.45 -28.37 -13.16
C LEU A 647 30.69 -27.32 -14.25
N LEU A 648 31.83 -26.62 -14.24
CA LEU A 648 32.14 -25.58 -15.20
C LEU A 648 33.29 -26.02 -16.12
N PRO A 649 33.11 -26.00 -17.45
CA PRO A 649 34.15 -26.40 -18.38
C PRO A 649 35.35 -25.43 -18.33
N GLY A 650 36.56 -25.98 -18.20
CA GLY A 650 37.83 -25.23 -18.35
C GLY A 650 38.42 -24.60 -17.09
N VAL A 651 37.81 -24.74 -15.90
CA VAL A 651 38.34 -24.16 -14.65
C VAL A 651 39.10 -25.21 -13.84
N LYS A 652 40.37 -24.92 -13.49
CA LYS A 652 41.20 -25.83 -12.68
C LYS A 652 40.75 -25.84 -11.22
N THR A 653 40.79 -27.00 -10.57
CA THR A 653 40.49 -27.20 -9.13
C THR A 653 41.32 -26.30 -8.19
N GLN A 654 42.55 -25.96 -8.57
CA GLN A 654 43.38 -25.03 -7.79
C GLN A 654 42.84 -23.59 -7.79
N HIS A 655 42.10 -23.19 -8.83
CA HIS A 655 41.47 -21.86 -8.93
C HIS A 655 40.28 -21.74 -7.97
N TRP A 656 39.47 -22.79 -7.87
CA TRP A 656 38.32 -22.84 -6.95
C TRP A 656 38.70 -22.70 -5.49
N LYS A 657 39.75 -23.39 -5.04
CA LYS A 657 40.27 -23.24 -3.67
C LYS A 657 40.74 -21.81 -3.35
N LYS A 658 41.14 -21.03 -4.36
CA LYS A 658 41.51 -19.62 -4.18
C LYS A 658 40.26 -18.77 -4.02
N ILE A 659 39.26 -19.00 -4.87
CA ILE A 659 37.96 -18.32 -4.81
C ILE A 659 37.29 -18.57 -3.45
N GLU A 660 37.28 -19.82 -2.97
CA GLU A 660 36.73 -20.18 -1.64
C GLU A 660 37.37 -19.38 -0.51
N LYS A 661 38.71 -19.27 -0.51
CA LYS A 661 39.46 -18.50 0.50
C LYS A 661 39.16 -17.00 0.43
N PHE A 662 38.98 -16.48 -0.78
CA PHE A 662 38.63 -15.09 -1.01
C PHE A 662 37.21 -14.77 -0.53
N THR A 663 36.22 -15.57 -0.95
CA THR A 663 34.80 -15.38 -0.59
C THR A 663 34.55 -15.56 0.90
N ALA A 664 35.31 -16.42 1.58
CA ALA A 664 35.16 -16.64 3.03
C ALA A 664 35.43 -15.40 3.89
N GLN A 665 36.01 -14.34 3.30
CA GLN A 665 36.22 -13.04 3.97
C GLN A 665 34.94 -12.19 4.02
N PHE A 666 33.93 -12.51 3.20
CA PHE A 666 32.73 -11.69 3.02
C PHE A 666 31.44 -12.46 3.31
N SER A 667 30.47 -11.76 3.91
CA SER A 667 29.07 -12.17 3.95
C SER A 667 28.29 -11.56 2.77
N SER A 668 28.76 -11.79 1.54
CA SER A 668 28.18 -11.20 0.32
C SER A 668 27.38 -12.19 -0.52
N LEU A 669 26.80 -11.68 -1.61
CA LEU A 669 26.12 -12.48 -2.63
C LEU A 669 27.00 -13.62 -3.17
N GLY A 670 28.28 -13.37 -3.40
CA GLY A 670 29.22 -14.38 -3.91
C GLY A 670 29.29 -15.61 -3.02
N THR A 671 29.34 -15.44 -1.69
CA THR A 671 29.34 -16.55 -0.72
C THR A 671 28.05 -17.36 -0.82
N TYR A 672 26.90 -16.69 -0.92
CA TYR A 672 25.61 -17.36 -1.13
C TYR A 672 25.54 -18.12 -2.46
N CYS A 673 26.02 -17.53 -3.56
CA CYS A 673 26.07 -18.20 -4.87
C CYS A 673 27.04 -19.38 -4.88
N LEU A 674 28.14 -19.29 -4.12
CA LEU A 674 29.07 -20.40 -3.95
C LEU A 674 28.38 -21.56 -3.21
N GLU A 675 27.69 -21.32 -2.09
CA GLU A 675 26.90 -22.34 -1.40
C GLU A 675 25.89 -23.03 -2.33
N GLN A 676 25.22 -22.25 -3.19
CA GLN A 676 24.30 -22.77 -4.20
C GLN A 676 25.00 -23.65 -5.25
N LEU A 677 26.21 -23.30 -5.68
CA LEU A 677 27.04 -24.13 -6.57
C LEU A 677 27.40 -25.47 -5.92
N TYR A 678 27.79 -25.47 -4.64
CA TYR A 678 28.04 -26.69 -3.87
C TYR A 678 26.78 -27.55 -3.79
N LEU A 679 25.61 -26.94 -3.54
CA LEU A 679 24.34 -27.65 -3.53
C LEU A 679 24.01 -28.27 -4.89
N GLN A 680 24.29 -27.58 -6.01
CA GLN A 680 24.13 -28.15 -7.34
C GLN A 680 25.10 -29.30 -7.61
N LYS A 681 26.33 -29.21 -7.12
CA LYS A 681 27.30 -30.31 -7.19
C LYS A 681 26.77 -31.54 -6.45
N MET A 682 26.21 -31.35 -5.25
CA MET A 682 25.60 -32.45 -4.50
C MET A 682 24.45 -33.07 -5.28
N LYS A 683 23.51 -32.26 -5.79
CA LYS A 683 22.38 -32.75 -6.61
C LYS A 683 22.84 -33.54 -7.83
N ARG A 684 23.86 -33.04 -8.55
CA ARG A 684 24.42 -33.75 -9.72
C ARG A 684 25.08 -35.08 -9.33
N THR A 685 25.82 -35.11 -8.23
CA THR A 685 26.47 -36.33 -7.73
C THR A 685 25.44 -37.38 -7.33
N LEU A 686 24.32 -36.96 -6.71
CA LEU A 686 23.21 -37.85 -6.33
C LEU A 686 22.47 -38.44 -7.54
N MET A 687 22.47 -37.74 -8.68
CA MET A 687 21.82 -38.21 -9.92
C MET A 687 22.70 -39.19 -10.73
N GLN A 688 24.00 -39.32 -10.40
CA GLN A 688 24.91 -40.24 -11.09
C GLN A 688 24.70 -41.69 -10.64
N THR A 689 24.84 -42.64 -11.56
CA THR A 689 24.73 -44.08 -11.25
C THR A 689 25.80 -44.60 -10.26
N SER A 690 26.94 -43.91 -10.16
CA SER A 690 28.08 -44.23 -9.28
C SER A 690 28.05 -43.53 -7.91
N PHE A 691 26.94 -42.90 -7.52
CA PHE A 691 26.84 -42.10 -6.29
C PHE A 691 27.14 -42.87 -4.99
N ARG A 692 27.01 -44.20 -5.02
CA ARG A 692 27.28 -45.08 -3.86
C ARG A 692 28.77 -45.40 -3.64
N SER A 693 29.65 -44.89 -4.49
CA SER A 693 31.09 -45.04 -4.29
C SER A 693 31.55 -44.26 -3.04
N GLU A 694 32.55 -44.79 -2.34
CA GLU A 694 33.09 -44.19 -1.12
C GLU A 694 33.62 -42.76 -1.36
N GLY A 695 34.26 -42.53 -2.51
CA GLY A 695 34.71 -41.20 -2.93
C GLY A 695 33.57 -40.20 -3.16
N ALA A 696 32.43 -40.64 -3.71
CA ALA A 696 31.26 -39.78 -3.91
C ALA A 696 30.60 -39.42 -2.57
N ILE A 697 30.46 -40.38 -1.65
CA ILE A 697 29.91 -40.13 -0.31
C ILE A 697 30.81 -39.18 0.47
N GLN A 698 32.14 -39.33 0.39
CA GLN A 698 33.07 -38.42 1.05
C GLN A 698 33.00 -37.01 0.45
N SER A 699 32.86 -36.88 -0.87
CA SER A 699 32.61 -35.57 -1.49
C SER A 699 31.32 -34.94 -0.98
N LEU A 700 30.21 -35.70 -0.92
CA LEU A 700 28.92 -35.19 -0.45
C LEU A 700 29.00 -34.69 1.00
N ARG A 701 29.74 -35.39 1.88
CA ARG A 701 30.00 -34.94 3.26
C ARG A 701 30.80 -33.64 3.30
N CYS A 702 31.88 -33.55 2.52
CA CYS A 702 32.69 -32.33 2.44
C CYS A 702 31.87 -31.13 1.91
N ASP A 703 31.04 -31.37 0.89
CA ASP A 703 30.20 -30.34 0.28
C ASP A 703 29.12 -29.85 1.27
N ALA A 704 28.47 -30.77 1.99
CA ALA A 704 27.48 -30.42 3.01
C ALA A 704 28.10 -29.65 4.19
N ALA A 705 29.28 -30.08 4.65
CA ALA A 705 30.02 -29.41 5.72
C ALA A 705 30.44 -27.98 5.31
N PHE A 706 30.84 -27.78 4.05
CA PHE A 706 31.14 -26.44 3.52
C PHE A 706 29.92 -25.52 3.56
N ILE A 707 28.77 -25.98 3.06
CA ILE A 707 27.54 -25.19 3.03
C ILE A 707 27.14 -24.73 4.44
N ILE A 708 27.26 -25.58 5.46
CA ILE A 708 26.95 -25.16 6.84
C ILE A 708 28.06 -24.29 7.41
N GLY A 709 29.32 -24.58 7.08
CA GLY A 709 30.50 -23.89 7.59
C GLY A 709 30.59 -22.41 7.19
N SER A 710 30.21 -22.07 5.96
CA SER A 710 30.36 -20.73 5.37
C SER A 710 29.59 -19.64 6.12
N GLY A 711 28.36 -19.91 6.55
CA GLY A 711 27.50 -18.93 7.23
C GLY A 711 27.53 -18.96 8.76
N ARG A 712 28.37 -19.81 9.40
CA ARG A 712 28.33 -19.95 10.87
C ARG A 712 28.60 -18.67 11.63
N LYS A 713 29.55 -17.86 11.14
CA LYS A 713 29.92 -16.58 11.76
C LYS A 713 28.83 -15.53 11.63
N SER A 714 28.11 -15.52 10.50
CA SER A 714 27.08 -14.51 10.20
C SER A 714 25.79 -14.79 10.96
N LEU A 715 25.37 -16.06 11.09
CA LEU A 715 24.20 -16.47 11.86
C LEU A 715 24.28 -16.16 13.36
N ASN A 716 25.49 -15.93 13.90
CA ASN A 716 25.72 -15.56 15.30
C ASN A 716 25.55 -14.05 15.57
N GLN A 717 25.39 -13.23 14.54
CA GLN A 717 25.19 -11.78 14.69
C GLN A 717 23.75 -11.46 15.13
N ARG A 718 23.57 -10.47 16.00
CA ARG A 718 22.26 -10.08 16.55
C ARG A 718 21.44 -9.18 15.63
N THR A 719 22.08 -8.52 14.67
CA THR A 719 21.42 -7.58 13.74
C THR A 719 21.28 -8.22 12.37
N THR A 720 20.05 -8.58 11.99
CA THR A 720 19.73 -9.16 10.67
C THR A 720 18.56 -8.40 10.05
N ALA A 721 18.70 -8.01 8.79
CA ALA A 721 17.64 -7.36 8.04
C ALA A 721 16.70 -8.40 7.41
N SER A 722 15.46 -8.01 7.12
CA SER A 722 14.51 -8.86 6.40
C SER A 722 14.93 -9.01 4.93
N TRP A 723 14.67 -10.18 4.35
CA TRP A 723 15.07 -10.54 2.99
C TRP A 723 13.84 -10.78 2.10
N ASP A 724 13.85 -10.31 0.87
CA ASP A 724 12.70 -10.37 -0.05
C ASP A 724 12.65 -11.65 -0.91
N GLY A 725 13.56 -12.60 -0.64
CA GLY A 725 13.69 -13.85 -1.37
C GLY A 725 14.45 -13.74 -2.70
N GLN A 726 14.86 -12.54 -3.13
CA GLN A 726 15.62 -12.36 -4.36
C GLN A 726 17.13 -12.45 -4.11
N VAL A 727 17.82 -13.12 -5.02
CA VAL A 727 19.28 -13.28 -5.00
C VAL A 727 19.98 -11.91 -5.04
N GLY A 728 19.45 -10.94 -5.80
CA GLY A 728 20.04 -9.59 -5.91
C GLY A 728 20.01 -8.74 -4.65
N MET A 729 19.18 -9.08 -3.66
CA MET A 729 19.08 -8.34 -2.40
C MET A 729 19.98 -8.91 -1.30
N VAL A 730 20.82 -9.90 -1.61
CA VAL A 730 21.76 -10.48 -0.65
C VAL A 730 22.92 -9.51 -0.42
N SER A 731 23.01 -9.04 0.83
CA SER A 731 24.01 -8.11 1.35
C SER A 731 24.54 -8.65 2.68
N GLY A 732 25.53 -7.99 3.28
CA GLY A 732 26.06 -8.35 4.60
C GLY A 732 24.99 -8.54 5.69
N LEU A 733 23.91 -7.74 5.63
CA LEU A 733 22.83 -7.75 6.63
C LEU A 733 21.71 -8.76 6.32
N THR A 734 21.48 -9.09 5.04
CA THR A 734 20.42 -10.03 4.60
C THR A 734 20.96 -11.45 4.36
N TYR A 735 22.27 -11.62 4.19
CA TYR A 735 22.93 -12.91 4.00
C TYR A 735 22.61 -13.95 5.09
N PRO A 736 22.60 -13.63 6.40
CA PRO A 736 22.23 -14.63 7.42
C PRO A 736 20.84 -15.24 7.17
N VAL A 737 19.88 -14.43 6.73
CA VAL A 737 18.51 -14.88 6.43
C VAL A 737 18.48 -15.75 5.18
N ALA A 738 19.15 -15.30 4.10
CA ALA A 738 19.22 -16.04 2.84
C ALA A 738 19.92 -17.39 3.01
N HIS A 739 21.01 -17.42 3.77
CA HIS A 739 21.75 -18.62 4.12
C HIS A 739 20.91 -19.60 4.95
N TRP A 740 20.21 -19.11 5.98
CA TRP A 740 19.32 -19.97 6.78
C TRP A 740 18.18 -20.55 5.93
N HIS A 741 17.60 -19.73 5.05
CA HIS A 741 16.59 -20.19 4.10
C HIS A 741 17.14 -21.31 3.18
N LEU A 742 18.36 -21.14 2.64
CA LEU A 742 19.02 -22.15 1.80
C LEU A 742 19.16 -23.50 2.53
N ILE A 743 19.63 -23.49 3.78
CA ILE A 743 19.81 -24.69 4.58
C ILE A 743 18.47 -25.36 4.86
N VAL A 744 17.50 -24.61 5.40
CA VAL A 744 16.20 -25.16 5.82
C VAL A 744 15.41 -25.70 4.62
N SER A 745 15.40 -25.01 3.48
CA SER A 745 14.71 -25.47 2.27
C SER A 745 15.33 -26.71 1.62
N ASN A 746 16.59 -27.02 1.89
CA ASN A 746 17.31 -28.17 1.30
C ASN A 746 17.73 -29.21 2.35
N LEU A 747 17.15 -29.14 3.55
CA LEU A 747 17.58 -29.96 4.69
C LEU A 747 17.35 -31.46 4.46
N THR A 748 16.35 -31.83 3.67
CA THR A 748 16.09 -33.21 3.22
C THR A 748 17.25 -33.83 2.44
N ILE A 749 18.00 -33.01 1.68
CA ILE A 749 19.18 -33.45 0.93
C ILE A 749 20.42 -33.43 1.82
N LEU A 750 20.55 -32.41 2.67
CA LEU A 750 21.75 -32.19 3.48
C LEU A 750 21.87 -33.17 4.65
N ILE A 751 20.77 -33.44 5.37
CA ILE A 751 20.79 -34.06 6.70
C ILE A 751 21.49 -35.43 6.76
N SER A 752 21.41 -36.23 5.69
CA SER A 752 22.02 -37.55 5.61
C SER A 752 23.54 -37.53 5.49
N TYR A 753 24.14 -36.39 5.16
CA TYR A 753 25.58 -36.21 4.96
C TYR A 753 26.24 -35.34 6.04
N LEU A 754 25.46 -34.87 7.02
CA LEU A 754 25.98 -34.05 8.12
C LEU A 754 26.58 -34.90 9.23
N CYS A 755 27.64 -34.38 9.87
CA CYS A 755 28.16 -34.98 11.08
C CYS A 755 27.30 -34.60 12.31
N PRO A 756 27.37 -35.35 13.41
CA PRO A 756 26.60 -35.04 14.62
C PRO A 756 26.81 -33.61 15.15
N ASP A 757 28.02 -33.07 15.05
CA ASP A 757 28.34 -31.70 15.48
C ASP A 757 27.63 -30.65 14.63
N ASP A 758 27.50 -30.89 13.32
CA ASP A 758 26.78 -30.03 12.39
C ASP A 758 25.28 -30.07 12.67
N VAL A 759 24.74 -31.25 12.96
CA VAL A 759 23.32 -31.42 13.33
C VAL A 759 23.01 -30.73 14.66
N GLY A 760 23.89 -30.87 15.66
CA GLY A 760 23.78 -30.16 16.93
C GLY A 760 23.86 -28.64 16.77
N TYR A 761 24.74 -28.16 15.88
CA TYR A 761 24.81 -26.75 15.53
C TYR A 761 23.50 -26.24 14.91
N LEU A 762 22.94 -26.93 13.91
CA LEU A 762 21.66 -26.55 13.29
C LEU A 762 20.51 -26.49 14.30
N ALA A 763 20.44 -27.48 15.19
CA ALA A 763 19.48 -27.51 16.29
C ALA A 763 19.60 -26.29 17.22
N SER A 764 20.83 -25.89 17.55
CA SER A 764 21.08 -24.70 18.37
C SER A 764 20.68 -23.39 17.69
N VAL A 765 20.92 -23.27 16.37
CA VAL A 765 20.53 -22.10 15.57
C VAL A 765 19.00 -22.02 15.45
N LEU A 766 18.33 -23.15 15.22
CA LEU A 766 16.87 -23.23 15.16
C LEU A 766 16.25 -22.73 16.47
N LEU A 767 16.76 -23.16 17.63
CA LEU A 767 16.26 -22.72 18.93
C LEU A 767 16.48 -21.22 19.16
N ARG A 768 17.67 -20.71 18.84
CA ARG A 768 18.02 -19.30 19.04
C ARG A 768 17.21 -18.34 18.17
N THR A 769 16.76 -18.79 17.01
CA THR A 769 16.03 -17.97 16.03
C THR A 769 14.52 -18.01 16.23
N LEU A 770 13.99 -18.76 17.21
CA LEU A 770 12.56 -18.76 17.53
C LEU A 770 12.21 -17.56 18.46
N PRO A 771 11.03 -16.94 18.27
CA PRO A 771 10.63 -15.80 19.08
C PRO A 771 10.36 -16.23 20.52
N MET A 772 11.16 -15.72 21.47
CA MET A 772 10.92 -15.89 22.90
C MET A 772 10.14 -14.70 23.44
N GLY A 773 8.80 -14.78 23.39
CA GLY A 773 7.89 -14.00 24.24
C GLY A 773 7.74 -12.48 24.02
N LYS A 774 8.47 -11.83 23.11
CA LYS A 774 8.19 -10.43 22.73
C LYS A 774 7.48 -10.39 21.38
N ALA A 775 6.16 -10.40 21.41
CA ALA A 775 5.35 -10.03 20.25
C ALA A 775 5.59 -8.55 19.97
N GLN A 776 6.58 -8.24 19.15
CA GLN A 776 6.63 -6.97 18.44
C GLN A 776 5.37 -6.98 17.56
N GLU A 777 4.49 -5.99 17.72
CA GLU A 777 3.30 -5.83 16.89
C GLU A 777 3.77 -5.80 15.43
N VAL A 778 3.61 -6.94 14.74
CA VAL A 778 4.00 -7.07 13.34
C VAL A 778 3.08 -6.17 12.55
N SER A 779 3.63 -5.06 12.04
CA SER A 779 2.95 -4.26 11.05
C SER A 779 2.57 -5.15 9.86
N ILE A 780 1.37 -4.96 9.31
CA ILE A 780 0.84 -5.72 8.16
C ILE A 780 1.82 -5.67 6.96
N ASP A 781 2.72 -4.69 6.92
CA ASP A 781 3.74 -4.47 5.89
C ASP A 781 4.87 -5.52 5.88
N GLU A 782 5.09 -6.29 6.95
CA GLU A 782 6.17 -7.30 6.99
C GLU A 782 5.79 -8.65 6.37
N GLU A 783 4.54 -8.90 5.98
CA GLU A 783 4.09 -10.23 5.51
C GLU A 783 4.90 -10.78 4.31
N ALA A 784 5.36 -9.92 3.41
CA ALA A 784 6.08 -10.32 2.20
C ALA A 784 7.58 -10.63 2.40
N TYR A 785 8.19 -10.16 3.49
CA TYR A 785 9.63 -10.38 3.72
C TYR A 785 9.89 -11.59 4.62
N ILE A 786 10.94 -12.31 4.26
CA ILE A 786 11.47 -13.48 4.97
C ILE A 786 12.38 -13.00 6.10
N THR A 787 12.20 -13.56 7.29
CA THR A 787 13.04 -13.33 8.47
C THR A 787 13.49 -14.67 9.05
N LEU A 788 14.57 -14.68 9.84
CA LEU A 788 15.04 -15.89 10.53
C LEU A 788 13.92 -16.53 11.37
N GLU A 789 13.17 -15.72 12.10
CA GLU A 789 12.08 -16.17 12.95
C GLU A 789 10.96 -16.85 12.15
N LYS A 790 10.56 -16.26 11.01
CA LYS A 790 9.54 -16.84 10.13
C LYS A 790 9.98 -18.18 9.56
N ILE A 791 11.24 -18.29 9.09
CA ILE A 791 11.79 -19.54 8.56
C ILE A 791 11.77 -20.63 9.63
N SER A 792 12.32 -20.33 10.82
CA SER A 792 12.42 -21.28 11.92
C SER A 792 11.05 -21.71 12.45
N LYS A 793 10.11 -20.77 12.57
CA LYS A 793 8.73 -21.06 12.97
C LYS A 793 8.01 -21.91 11.92
N ALA A 794 8.14 -21.59 10.62
CA ALA A 794 7.56 -22.39 9.55
C ALA A 794 8.13 -23.82 9.52
N PHE A 795 9.42 -23.97 9.77
CA PHE A 795 10.06 -25.28 9.86
C PHE A 795 9.59 -26.08 11.10
N LEU A 796 9.48 -25.45 12.27
CA LEU A 796 8.99 -26.08 13.49
C LEU A 796 7.58 -26.67 13.32
N HIS A 797 6.71 -25.96 12.59
CA HIS A 797 5.35 -26.40 12.27
C HIS A 797 5.26 -27.34 11.05
N SER A 798 6.37 -27.59 10.36
CA SER A 798 6.39 -28.47 9.19
C SER A 798 6.24 -29.94 9.61
N PRO A 799 5.42 -30.75 8.91
CA PRO A 799 5.33 -32.18 9.16
C PRO A 799 6.64 -32.93 8.90
N LEU A 800 7.56 -32.34 8.11
CA LEU A 800 8.85 -32.94 7.79
C LEU A 800 9.86 -32.90 8.94
N PHE A 801 9.66 -32.00 9.92
CA PHE A 801 10.58 -31.85 11.04
C PHE A 801 10.70 -33.11 11.92
N PRO A 802 9.59 -33.72 12.40
CA PRO A 802 9.67 -34.96 13.19
C PRO A 802 10.17 -36.17 12.40
N GLU A 803 10.08 -36.16 11.05
CA GLU A 803 10.62 -37.22 10.21
C GLU A 803 12.16 -37.22 10.19
N MET A 804 12.79 -36.05 10.38
CA MET A 804 14.24 -35.89 10.44
C MET A 804 14.77 -36.22 11.84
N GLN A 805 14.75 -37.51 12.21
CA GLN A 805 15.04 -38.00 13.57
C GLN A 805 16.37 -37.51 14.16
N SER A 806 17.43 -37.39 13.37
CA SER A 806 18.74 -36.89 13.84
C SER A 806 18.66 -35.42 14.27
N LEU A 807 18.00 -34.56 13.48
CA LEU A 807 17.82 -33.15 13.81
C LEU A 807 16.78 -32.96 14.91
N HIS A 808 15.67 -33.68 14.84
CA HIS A 808 14.60 -33.61 15.84
C HIS A 808 15.13 -33.99 17.24
N SER A 809 15.90 -35.07 17.35
CA SER A 809 16.55 -35.45 18.61
C SER A 809 17.56 -34.41 19.10
N ALA A 810 18.43 -33.90 18.23
CA ALA A 810 19.37 -32.81 18.54
C ALA A 810 18.66 -31.55 19.04
N PHE A 811 17.55 -31.17 18.42
CA PHE A 811 16.74 -30.02 18.81
C PHE A 811 16.09 -30.21 20.18
N LEU A 812 15.50 -31.38 20.43
CA LEU A 812 14.92 -31.73 21.71
C LEU A 812 15.96 -31.63 22.83
N THR A 813 17.16 -32.17 22.62
CA THR A 813 18.25 -32.05 23.59
C THR A 813 18.69 -30.59 23.79
N CYS A 814 18.74 -29.76 22.75
CA CYS A 814 19.03 -28.33 22.90
C CYS A 814 17.98 -27.61 23.75
N VAL A 815 16.69 -27.88 23.52
CA VAL A 815 15.58 -27.33 24.31
C VAL A 815 15.68 -27.79 25.76
N THR A 816 15.88 -29.09 26.00
CA THR A 816 16.00 -29.62 27.35
C THR A 816 17.23 -29.07 28.08
N THR A 817 18.37 -28.98 27.41
CA THR A 817 19.60 -28.40 27.98
C THR A 817 19.38 -26.93 28.35
N SER A 818 18.66 -26.18 27.53
CA SER A 818 18.30 -24.79 27.82
C SER A 818 17.37 -24.70 29.04
N CYS A 819 16.31 -25.51 29.08
CA CYS A 819 15.40 -25.60 30.23
C CYS A 819 16.16 -25.96 31.52
N SER A 820 16.98 -27.01 31.47
CA SER A 820 17.78 -27.45 32.61
C SER A 820 18.78 -26.40 33.05
N SER A 821 19.44 -25.69 32.13
CA SER A 821 20.39 -24.63 32.48
C SER A 821 19.71 -23.48 33.25
N ILE A 822 18.50 -23.08 32.84
CA ILE A 822 17.73 -22.03 33.53
C ILE A 822 17.25 -22.55 34.90
N LEU A 823 16.75 -23.80 34.97
CA LEU A 823 16.34 -24.42 36.23
C LEU A 823 17.50 -24.55 37.22
N CYS A 824 18.66 -25.01 36.77
CA CYS A 824 19.87 -25.12 37.60
C CYS A 824 20.40 -23.75 38.05
N SER A 825 20.18 -22.68 37.27
CA SER A 825 20.53 -21.31 37.68
C SER A 825 19.65 -20.77 38.82
N GLY A 826 18.47 -21.36 39.04
CA GLY A 826 17.58 -21.05 40.16
C GLY A 826 17.79 -21.92 41.40
N ALA A 827 18.83 -22.76 41.43
CA ALA A 827 19.13 -23.62 42.58
C ALA A 827 19.71 -22.82 43.75
N GLN A 828 19.14 -22.98 44.95
CA GLN A 828 19.56 -22.25 46.16
C GLN A 828 20.70 -22.93 46.95
N ARG A 829 21.05 -24.19 46.62
CA ARG A 829 22.05 -25.04 47.32
C ARG A 829 23.08 -25.60 46.34
N ASP A 830 24.21 -26.11 46.86
CA ASP A 830 25.33 -26.68 46.09
C ASP A 830 24.85 -27.55 44.90
N SER A 831 25.37 -27.24 43.71
CA SER A 831 25.02 -27.89 42.44
C SER A 831 25.21 -29.42 42.46
N GLY A 832 26.13 -29.92 43.30
CA GLY A 832 26.34 -31.35 43.52
C GLY A 832 25.16 -32.07 44.16
N LEU A 833 24.46 -31.44 45.11
CA LEU A 833 23.29 -32.02 45.80
C LEU A 833 22.06 -32.07 44.89
N VAL A 834 21.85 -31.03 44.07
CA VAL A 834 20.77 -30.99 43.07
C VAL A 834 21.01 -32.02 41.98
N SER A 835 22.27 -32.28 41.60
CA SER A 835 22.62 -33.32 40.62
C SER A 835 22.34 -34.75 41.12
N GLN A 836 22.42 -34.99 42.43
CA GLN A 836 22.07 -36.28 43.03
C GLN A 836 20.55 -36.46 43.17
N GLN A 837 19.81 -35.38 43.45
CA GLN A 837 18.36 -35.41 43.65
C GLN A 837 17.55 -35.35 42.33
N LEU A 838 18.07 -34.66 41.32
CA LEU A 838 17.44 -34.43 40.01
C LEU A 838 18.43 -34.77 38.86
N PRO A 839 18.90 -36.02 38.74
CA PRO A 839 19.94 -36.41 37.80
C PRO A 839 19.58 -36.16 36.32
N TRP A 840 18.29 -36.21 35.98
CA TRP A 840 17.80 -35.94 34.62
C TRP A 840 17.95 -34.47 34.18
N LEU A 841 18.27 -33.52 35.07
CA LEU A 841 18.54 -32.14 34.68
C LEU A 841 20.00 -31.91 34.23
N PHE A 842 20.93 -32.82 34.52
CA PHE A 842 22.36 -32.60 34.30
C PHE A 842 22.98 -33.44 33.16
N GLU A 843 22.21 -34.32 32.53
CA GLU A 843 22.70 -35.17 31.45
C GLU A 843 22.68 -34.44 30.09
N LYS A 844 23.81 -34.48 29.37
CA LYS A 844 24.05 -33.69 28.16
C LYS A 844 24.20 -34.49 26.85
N ASP A 845 24.24 -35.83 26.89
CA ASP A 845 24.61 -36.67 25.74
C ASP A 845 23.48 -37.54 25.15
N HIS A 846 23.38 -37.54 23.81
CA HIS A 846 22.42 -38.34 23.03
C HIS A 846 22.57 -39.86 23.20
N MET A 847 23.80 -40.36 23.37
CA MET A 847 24.07 -41.79 23.57
C MET A 847 23.66 -42.28 24.96
N VAL A 848 23.48 -41.36 25.91
CA VAL A 848 23.06 -41.65 27.30
C VAL A 848 21.53 -41.62 27.43
N VAL A 849 20.80 -40.97 26.52
CA VAL A 849 19.33 -41.02 26.49
C VAL A 849 18.81 -42.45 26.23
N GLY A 850 19.51 -43.24 25.40
CA GLY A 850 19.26 -44.69 25.26
C GLY A 850 19.63 -45.52 26.51
N HIS A 851 20.49 -44.99 27.37
CA HIS A 851 20.80 -45.58 28.68
C HIS A 851 19.61 -45.50 29.64
N TRP A 852 18.65 -44.59 29.42
CA TRP A 852 17.38 -44.58 30.15
C TRP A 852 16.44 -45.69 29.72
N GLU A 853 16.36 -46.03 28.43
CA GLU A 853 15.65 -47.24 28.01
C GLU A 853 16.26 -48.47 28.68
N ASN A 854 17.59 -48.60 28.72
CA ASN A 854 18.25 -49.72 29.42
C ASN A 854 18.09 -49.68 30.95
N ARG A 855 18.11 -48.49 31.60
CA ARG A 855 17.77 -48.36 33.04
C ARG A 855 16.30 -48.70 33.29
N PHE A 856 15.37 -48.29 32.42
CA PHE A 856 13.94 -48.51 32.59
C PHE A 856 13.46 -49.89 32.09
N ALA A 857 14.26 -50.61 31.29
CA ALA A 857 13.93 -51.92 30.72
C ALA A 857 14.62 -53.09 31.44
N LYS A 858 15.76 -52.90 32.11
CA LYS A 858 16.39 -53.95 32.92
C LYS A 858 15.97 -53.81 34.39
N ALA A 859 15.04 -54.65 34.82
CA ALA A 859 14.94 -55.03 36.22
C ALA A 859 16.24 -55.76 36.60
N GLY A 860 17.04 -55.17 37.49
CA GLY A 860 18.15 -55.88 38.11
C GLY A 860 17.65 -57.03 39.00
N PRO A 861 18.53 -57.94 39.46
CA PRO A 861 18.15 -59.09 40.29
C PRO A 861 17.61 -58.72 41.68
N GLU A 862 17.77 -57.46 42.09
CA GLU A 862 17.20 -56.90 43.31
C GLU A 862 15.99 -56.05 42.90
N GLY A 863 14.78 -56.52 43.24
CA GLY A 863 13.49 -56.04 42.74
C GLY A 863 13.08 -54.63 43.18
N ILE A 864 13.87 -53.62 42.83
CA ILE A 864 13.50 -52.20 42.90
C ILE A 864 13.43 -51.69 41.47
N GLU A 865 12.23 -51.41 40.99
CA GLU A 865 12.08 -50.74 39.71
C GLU A 865 12.71 -49.34 39.81
N PRO A 866 13.66 -48.95 38.93
CA PRO A 866 14.24 -47.60 38.94
C PRO A 866 13.22 -46.48 38.70
N ARG A 867 12.00 -46.82 38.26
CA ARG A 867 10.84 -45.91 38.21
C ARG A 867 10.31 -45.56 39.60
N GLY A 868 10.33 -46.51 40.53
CA GLY A 868 9.88 -46.35 41.91
C GLY A 868 10.77 -45.40 42.70
N GLU A 869 12.09 -45.51 42.54
CA GLU A 869 13.06 -44.61 43.20
C GLU A 869 12.92 -43.15 42.73
N ILE A 870 12.77 -42.92 41.42
CA ILE A 870 12.57 -41.57 40.88
C ILE A 870 11.25 -40.97 41.38
N ALA A 871 10.18 -41.76 41.38
CA ALA A 871 8.88 -41.33 41.91
C ALA A 871 8.95 -41.03 43.42
N GLN A 872 9.65 -41.85 44.19
CA GLN A 872 9.82 -41.67 45.63
C GLN A 872 10.72 -40.46 45.95
N ASN A 873 11.77 -40.22 45.16
CA ASN A 873 12.61 -39.03 45.23
C ASN A 873 11.79 -37.76 44.92
N LEU A 874 11.04 -37.73 43.82
CA LEU A 874 10.14 -36.60 43.50
C LEU A 874 9.09 -36.36 44.59
N LEU A 875 8.49 -37.42 45.11
CA LEU A 875 7.46 -37.33 46.16
C LEU A 875 8.07 -36.86 47.49
N SER A 876 9.32 -37.19 47.77
CA SER A 876 10.08 -36.65 48.91
C SER A 876 10.42 -35.16 48.72
N LEU A 877 10.75 -34.73 47.50
CA LEU A 877 11.06 -33.35 47.13
C LEU A 877 9.83 -32.43 47.12
N VAL A 878 8.64 -32.97 46.83
CA VAL A 878 7.36 -32.24 46.96
C VAL A 878 6.92 -32.12 48.42
N LYS A 879 7.21 -33.14 49.25
CA LYS A 879 6.93 -33.13 50.70
C LYS A 879 7.91 -32.26 51.49
N SER A 880 9.10 -32.00 50.95
CA SER A 880 10.11 -31.09 51.47
C SER A 880 10.17 -29.82 50.63
N ASP A 881 11.04 -28.87 50.97
CA ASP A 881 11.22 -27.66 50.16
C ASP A 881 11.96 -27.98 48.86
N PHE A 882 11.29 -27.82 47.70
CA PHE A 882 11.92 -28.02 46.38
C PHE A 882 13.14 -27.07 46.21
N PRO A 883 14.29 -27.57 45.73
CA PRO A 883 15.57 -26.85 45.78
C PRO A 883 15.74 -25.72 44.77
N ILE A 884 14.80 -25.57 43.83
CA ILE A 884 14.85 -24.59 42.73
C ILE A 884 13.77 -23.53 42.93
N GLN A 885 14.19 -22.25 42.93
CA GLN A 885 13.32 -21.09 42.92
C GLN A 885 13.57 -20.24 41.66
N LEU A 886 12.51 -19.94 40.91
CA LEU A 886 12.57 -19.14 39.68
C LEU A 886 12.18 -17.68 39.91
N GLU A 887 13.00 -16.76 39.43
CA GLU A 887 12.71 -15.32 39.42
C GLU A 887 12.03 -14.87 38.11
N GLY A 888 11.48 -13.65 38.06
CA GLY A 888 10.67 -13.16 36.94
C GLY A 888 11.30 -13.30 35.56
N GLY A 889 12.58 -12.93 35.39
CA GLY A 889 13.29 -13.04 34.10
C GLY A 889 13.60 -14.49 33.69
N GLN A 890 13.84 -15.38 34.66
CA GLN A 890 14.02 -16.82 34.41
C GLN A 890 12.67 -17.45 34.02
N LEU A 891 11.59 -17.03 34.67
CA LEU A 891 10.23 -17.50 34.40
C LEU A 891 9.76 -17.10 32.99
N GLU A 892 10.04 -15.87 32.55
CA GLU A 892 9.79 -15.42 31.17
C GLU A 892 10.58 -16.24 30.14
N SER A 893 11.86 -16.53 30.44
CA SER A 893 12.72 -17.32 29.57
C SER A 893 12.22 -18.76 29.43
N ILE A 894 11.83 -19.41 30.53
CA ILE A 894 11.26 -20.77 30.50
C ILE A 894 9.89 -20.77 29.80
N LEU A 895 9.05 -19.75 30.03
CA LEU A 895 7.78 -19.60 29.32
C LEU A 895 7.97 -19.56 27.80
N GLY A 896 8.99 -18.85 27.30
CA GLY A 896 9.33 -18.86 25.88
C GLY A 896 9.71 -20.26 25.38
N LEU A 897 10.46 -21.05 26.17
CA LEU A 897 10.79 -22.44 25.83
C LEU A 897 9.56 -23.36 25.87
N LEU A 898 8.64 -23.16 26.81
CA LEU A 898 7.39 -23.91 26.89
C LEU A 898 6.46 -23.62 25.71
N GLU A 899 6.44 -22.38 25.21
CA GLU A 899 5.73 -22.02 23.98
C GLU A 899 6.32 -22.78 22.78
N VAL A 900 7.65 -22.89 22.67
CA VAL A 900 8.32 -23.72 21.65
C VAL A 900 7.93 -25.20 21.79
N ILE A 901 7.93 -25.74 23.01
CA ILE A 901 7.53 -27.14 23.27
C ILE A 901 6.07 -27.38 22.90
N SER A 902 5.19 -26.40 23.13
CA SER A 902 3.78 -26.49 22.76
C SER A 902 3.54 -26.52 21.24
N ALA A 903 4.45 -25.92 20.48
CA ALA A 903 4.41 -25.93 19.02
C ALA A 903 4.94 -27.25 18.42
N LEU A 904 5.64 -28.08 19.21
CA LEU A 904 6.10 -29.40 18.77
C LEU A 904 4.94 -30.40 18.76
N GLN A 905 4.95 -31.29 17.76
CA GLN A 905 4.09 -32.47 17.77
C GLN A 905 4.63 -33.48 18.78
N LEU A 906 4.29 -33.33 20.06
CA LEU A 906 4.69 -34.23 21.15
C LEU A 906 4.26 -35.70 20.90
N ASP A 907 3.34 -35.91 19.97
CA ASP A 907 2.92 -37.22 19.48
C ASP A 907 3.94 -37.93 18.58
N SER A 908 5.03 -37.28 18.18
CA SER A 908 6.10 -37.86 17.37
C SER A 908 7.36 -38.25 18.16
N LEU A 909 7.37 -38.01 19.49
CA LEU A 909 8.53 -38.29 20.34
C LEU A 909 8.83 -39.78 20.45
N LEU A 910 10.12 -40.12 20.33
CA LEU A 910 10.64 -41.44 20.67
C LEU A 910 10.49 -41.70 22.20
N PRO A 911 10.33 -42.97 22.63
CA PRO A 911 10.08 -43.32 24.03
C PRO A 911 11.06 -42.73 25.06
N PRO A 912 12.39 -42.66 24.84
CA PRO A 912 13.30 -42.15 25.88
C PRO A 912 13.19 -40.63 26.04
N TYR A 913 12.92 -39.90 24.95
CA TYR A 913 12.68 -38.45 25.00
C TYR A 913 11.33 -38.13 25.63
N HIS A 914 10.30 -38.98 25.44
CA HIS A 914 9.00 -38.83 26.08
C HIS A 914 9.11 -38.86 27.61
N VAL A 915 9.84 -39.85 28.16
CA VAL A 915 10.05 -39.96 29.62
C VAL A 915 10.88 -38.80 30.16
N HIS A 916 11.94 -38.42 29.45
CA HIS A 916 12.81 -37.32 29.85
C HIS A 916 12.06 -35.97 29.89
N TYR A 917 11.29 -35.65 28.85
CA TYR A 917 10.46 -34.44 28.81
C TYR A 917 9.38 -34.44 29.89
N PHE A 918 8.77 -35.59 30.17
CA PHE A 918 7.79 -35.71 31.24
C PHE A 918 8.41 -35.36 32.60
N LEU A 919 9.61 -35.88 32.90
CA LEU A 919 10.32 -35.59 34.16
C LEU A 919 10.75 -34.12 34.26
N VAL A 920 11.21 -33.54 33.15
CA VAL A 920 11.63 -32.13 33.09
C VAL A 920 10.43 -31.18 33.27
N LEU A 921 9.30 -31.43 32.61
CA LEU A 921 8.06 -30.65 32.79
C LEU A 921 7.46 -30.82 34.19
N LEU A 922 7.54 -32.02 34.77
CA LEU A 922 7.11 -32.26 36.14
C LEU A 922 7.99 -31.50 37.14
N SER A 923 9.29 -31.46 36.90
CA SER A 923 10.23 -30.66 37.70
C SER A 923 9.91 -29.17 37.60
N MET A 924 9.57 -28.66 36.41
CA MET A 924 9.12 -27.28 36.21
C MET A 924 7.83 -26.97 36.99
N ALA A 925 6.83 -27.85 36.94
CA ALA A 925 5.55 -27.66 37.61
C ALA A 925 5.64 -27.61 39.14
N VAL A 926 6.68 -28.22 39.72
CA VAL A 926 6.91 -28.30 41.18
C VAL A 926 7.89 -27.22 41.69
N THR A 927 8.57 -26.48 40.79
CA THR A 927 9.50 -25.40 41.18
C THR A 927 8.83 -24.28 41.96
N LYS A 928 9.57 -23.68 42.91
CA LYS A 928 9.09 -22.52 43.67
C LYS A 928 9.17 -21.25 42.82
N LEU A 929 8.16 -20.39 42.92
CA LEU A 929 8.13 -19.10 42.22
C LEU A 929 8.56 -17.99 43.20
N GLY A 930 9.47 -17.11 42.78
CA GLY A 930 9.93 -15.96 43.55
C GLY A 930 8.86 -14.89 43.76
N CYS A 931 8.97 -14.12 44.84
CA CYS A 931 8.05 -13.02 45.16
C CYS A 931 8.06 -11.88 44.11
N SER A 932 9.08 -11.84 43.24
CA SER A 932 9.23 -10.87 42.14
C SER A 932 8.40 -11.22 40.89
N CYS A 933 7.79 -12.41 40.82
CA CYS A 933 6.98 -12.85 39.69
C CYS A 933 5.56 -12.27 39.77
N SER A 934 5.04 -11.73 38.66
CA SER A 934 3.64 -11.31 38.59
C SER A 934 2.70 -12.52 38.64
N SER A 935 1.56 -12.38 39.33
CA SER A 935 0.59 -13.46 39.51
C SER A 935 0.03 -13.99 38.17
N SER A 936 -0.11 -13.11 37.17
CA SER A 936 -0.55 -13.46 35.81
C SER A 936 0.47 -14.34 35.08
N LEU A 937 1.76 -14.07 35.23
CA LEU A 937 2.84 -14.77 34.55
C LEU A 937 3.11 -16.13 35.20
N ALA A 938 3.03 -16.21 36.53
CA ALA A 938 3.03 -17.46 37.28
C ALA A 938 1.86 -18.39 36.89
N LEU A 939 0.64 -17.84 36.75
CA LEU A 939 -0.52 -18.61 36.31
C LEU A 939 -0.37 -19.11 34.86
N LYS A 940 0.10 -18.26 33.94
CA LYS A 940 0.39 -18.66 32.55
C LYS A 940 1.42 -19.80 32.50
N PHE A 941 2.48 -19.72 33.30
CA PHE A 941 3.51 -20.76 33.41
C PHE A 941 2.94 -22.10 33.87
N LEU A 942 2.27 -22.14 35.03
CA LEU A 942 1.72 -23.38 35.57
C LEU A 942 0.67 -23.98 34.64
N THR A 943 -0.21 -23.16 34.06
CA THR A 943 -1.23 -23.61 33.10
C THR A 943 -0.60 -24.29 31.89
N THR A 944 0.47 -23.70 31.35
CA THR A 944 1.18 -24.26 30.19
C THR A 944 1.87 -25.58 30.54
N CYS A 945 2.55 -25.67 31.69
CA CYS A 945 3.17 -26.91 32.17
C CYS A 945 2.16 -28.06 32.32
N TYR A 946 1.01 -27.82 32.97
CA TYR A 946 -0.01 -28.85 33.16
C TYR A 946 -0.70 -29.26 31.86
N GLN A 947 -0.91 -28.32 30.92
CA GLN A 947 -1.44 -28.64 29.60
C GLN A 947 -0.50 -29.59 28.84
N LEU A 948 0.80 -29.29 28.79
CA LEU A 948 1.81 -30.12 28.12
C LEU A 948 1.97 -31.50 28.77
N LEU A 949 1.97 -31.57 30.11
CA LEU A 949 1.93 -32.84 30.84
C LEU A 949 0.69 -33.67 30.49
N GLY A 950 -0.48 -33.02 30.35
CA GLY A 950 -1.72 -33.65 29.92
C GLY A 950 -1.64 -34.24 28.50
N TYR A 951 -0.99 -33.55 27.56
CA TYR A 951 -0.74 -34.07 26.21
C TYR A 951 0.16 -35.32 26.23
N LEU A 952 1.26 -35.29 27.00
CA LEU A 952 2.16 -36.44 27.12
C LEU A 952 1.50 -37.66 27.78
N GLN A 953 0.52 -37.46 28.68
CA GLN A 953 -0.22 -38.54 29.36
C GLN A 953 -1.29 -39.21 28.48
N LYS A 954 -1.97 -38.46 27.61
CA LYS A 954 -3.08 -39.00 26.79
C LYS A 954 -2.65 -40.07 25.78
N LYS A 955 -1.36 -40.16 25.47
CA LYS A 955 -0.77 -41.06 24.46
C LYS A 955 -0.60 -42.52 24.92
N LYS A 956 -1.02 -42.85 26.14
CA LYS A 956 -1.00 -44.22 26.71
C LYS A 956 -2.36 -44.92 26.74
N LYS A 957 -3.35 -44.44 25.98
CA LYS A 957 -4.61 -45.16 25.74
C LYS A 957 -4.69 -45.71 24.33
#